data_AF-A0A9W8I2C2-F1
#
_entry.id   AF-A0A9W8I2C2-F1
#
_cell.length_a   1.000
_cell.length_b   1.000
_cell.length_c   1.000
_cell.angle_alpha   90.00
_cell.angle_beta   90.00
_cell.angle_gamma   90.00
#
_symmetry.space_group_name_H-M   'P 1'
#
loop_
_entity.id
_entity.type
_entity.pdbx_description
1 polymer ?
#
loop_
_entity_poly.entity_id
_entity_poly.type
_entity_poly.pdbx_seq_one_letter_code
_entity_poly.pdbx_strand_id
1 'polypeptide(L)'
;ATYVSELESLGFSTEQAEDALRRNANSLSRAANDLFSTVLSGRNQQRESTAENAASSQSQNDAAGSQSQSNTETSGTSDEPTEGPLAEEASGSSPAAEEDAQSSQGAQPMSVDGPESDDNSSSDGDDPQPSTKKGIEPFSSSEWREAQDAKEDENRQKLKQAREALSASIAPRVIALIDEFKGKAVVQVQGVLELALRKNEAGPTVHMLVNALTPLLDAVTVADSDVDERLAAHTHMWALLLSQGSLMDEIYQHAKGLGQHAIRALGIAIQREDKSPSWLTTLLLVVELLLQRDCEPPKTRMEDRSALTQTAKRRLTKLPPSSVSINEAAEAAASSTADGGPFDQLLGNLATTRQPSGSAFEPVSSNTEDSAEAHIDNETKAQEVEPMFDLAQKVELQVLATQFFSTPMPEYTPIVLNSLLRLVVVLTRSSEFAVEFMESGSLANAVRTMRRLTPTDTPSISEVSKKEKTPLGFVNAIMSVTKEQQKGLRQERTLVVHVLRHAIEGRPVLRLLMENLVQGWFESPQFSSSDVNTYVRGTMAYGLRDPELFTRVTADRCFMPSYNDEMRVSWMTLAWQSSKLLDEEEVDRFEALPEGALEEAENQKTEPQQTGDQQTESQKTEGQKTEGQKTEETEVSKASREFLEYLEKKKQEKPFEPYVLDAESEQLACKIAEFFAEELLSLRPPIPRAATTADIQVPQTPTKQPRAASYAALSSMNSGSATQSSMSMTDESPELIAYRCFLLQCLAEMIASFPFTLQAVFVARNHAAAAAGLLSPRKDKDKGK
;
A
#
# COMPACT_ATOMS: atom_id res chain seq x y z
N ALA A 1 40.05 -13.13 -12.26
CA ALA A 1 40.01 -14.50 -12.81
C ALA A 1 38.55 -14.90 -13.08
N THR A 2 37.97 -15.93 -12.46
CA THR A 2 36.67 -16.52 -12.87
C THR A 2 35.54 -15.50 -13.07
N TYR A 3 35.20 -14.71 -12.04
CA TYR A 3 34.16 -13.68 -12.14
C TYR A 3 34.47 -12.54 -13.12
N VAL A 4 35.75 -12.31 -13.44
CA VAL A 4 36.16 -11.32 -14.46
C VAL A 4 35.81 -11.85 -15.84
N SER A 5 36.17 -13.11 -16.13
CA SER A 5 35.84 -13.78 -17.39
C SER A 5 34.33 -13.97 -17.58
N GLU A 6 33.59 -14.13 -16.48
CA GLU A 6 32.13 -14.20 -16.49
C GLU A 6 31.49 -12.85 -16.87
N LEU A 7 32.00 -11.72 -16.34
CA LEU A 7 31.59 -10.37 -16.76
C LEU A 7 32.06 -10.01 -18.18
N GLU A 8 33.24 -10.47 -18.60
CA GLU A 8 33.71 -10.36 -20.00
C GLU A 8 32.77 -11.10 -20.97
N SER A 9 32.23 -12.25 -20.56
CA SER A 9 31.24 -12.99 -21.36
C SER A 9 29.91 -12.25 -21.53
N LEU A 10 29.59 -11.31 -20.63
CA LEU A 10 28.46 -10.38 -20.73
C LEU A 10 28.78 -9.12 -21.55
N GLY A 11 30.00 -8.99 -22.06
CA GLY A 11 30.41 -7.90 -22.96
C GLY A 11 31.06 -6.68 -22.29
N PHE A 12 31.39 -6.76 -21.00
CA PHE A 12 32.15 -5.71 -20.31
C PHE A 12 33.66 -5.88 -20.52
N SER A 13 34.45 -4.80 -20.42
CA SER A 13 35.92 -4.93 -20.49
C SER A 13 36.51 -5.54 -19.21
N THR A 14 37.66 -6.19 -19.30
CA THR A 14 38.43 -6.73 -18.16
C THR A 14 38.60 -5.70 -17.03
N GLU A 15 38.91 -4.45 -17.40
CA GLU A 15 39.13 -3.35 -16.48
C GLU A 15 37.84 -2.89 -15.78
N GLN A 16 36.73 -2.79 -16.53
CA GLN A 16 35.40 -2.52 -15.97
C GLN A 16 34.94 -3.63 -15.03
N ALA A 17 35.15 -4.90 -15.42
CA ALA A 17 34.82 -6.07 -14.63
C ALA A 17 35.63 -6.13 -13.33
N GLU A 18 36.93 -5.86 -13.37
CA GLU A 18 37.76 -5.81 -12.16
C GLU A 18 37.40 -4.64 -11.24
N ASP A 19 37.19 -3.43 -11.75
CA ASP A 19 36.81 -2.28 -10.93
C ASP A 19 35.44 -2.46 -10.28
N ALA A 20 34.43 -2.91 -11.04
CA ALA A 20 33.11 -3.20 -10.48
C ALA A 20 33.16 -4.32 -9.43
N LEU A 21 33.97 -5.36 -9.62
CA LEU A 21 34.19 -6.39 -8.59
C LEU A 21 34.90 -5.83 -7.35
N ARG A 22 35.91 -4.96 -7.50
CA ARG A 22 36.57 -4.28 -6.36
C ARG A 22 35.58 -3.42 -5.57
N ARG A 23 34.80 -2.57 -6.25
CA ARG A 23 33.77 -1.72 -5.62
C ARG A 23 32.65 -2.52 -4.95
N ASN A 24 32.30 -3.69 -5.48
CA ASN A 24 31.24 -4.56 -4.96
C ASN A 24 31.74 -5.75 -4.11
N ALA A 25 32.94 -5.66 -3.52
CA ALA A 25 33.51 -6.67 -2.62
C ALA A 25 33.53 -8.10 -3.21
N ASN A 26 33.89 -8.22 -4.49
CA ASN A 26 33.90 -9.44 -5.32
C ASN A 26 32.54 -10.14 -5.50
N SER A 27 31.43 -9.47 -5.22
CA SER A 27 30.08 -9.98 -5.50
C SER A 27 29.74 -9.80 -6.98
N LEU A 28 29.82 -10.90 -7.76
CA LEU A 28 29.53 -10.93 -9.20
C LEU A 28 28.18 -10.28 -9.56
N SER A 29 27.10 -10.65 -8.87
CA SER A 29 25.75 -10.16 -9.16
C SER A 29 25.58 -8.67 -8.90
N ARG A 30 26.26 -8.13 -7.88
CA ARG A 30 26.29 -6.68 -7.62
C ARG A 30 27.15 -5.93 -8.65
N ALA A 31 28.33 -6.47 -8.98
CA ALA A 31 29.21 -5.91 -10.01
C ALA A 31 28.53 -5.86 -11.39
N ALA A 32 27.83 -6.93 -11.79
CA ALA A 32 27.04 -6.94 -13.01
C ALA A 32 25.94 -5.86 -13.02
N ASN A 33 25.18 -5.74 -11.92
CA ASN A 33 24.07 -4.79 -11.83
C ASN A 33 24.55 -3.32 -11.81
N ASP A 34 25.68 -3.05 -11.17
CA ASP A 34 26.39 -1.76 -11.19
C ASP A 34 26.88 -1.40 -12.60
N LEU A 35 27.47 -2.36 -13.33
CA LEU A 35 27.89 -2.17 -14.72
C LEU A 35 26.71 -1.91 -15.67
N PHE A 36 25.62 -2.68 -15.57
CA PHE A 36 24.40 -2.41 -16.36
C PHE A 36 23.79 -1.04 -16.03
N SER A 37 23.76 -0.65 -14.75
CA SER A 37 23.26 0.67 -14.32
C SER A 37 24.13 1.81 -14.85
N THR A 38 25.44 1.61 -14.91
CA THR A 38 26.42 2.56 -15.48
C THR A 38 26.22 2.70 -17.00
N VAL A 39 26.07 1.59 -17.72
CA VAL A 39 25.81 1.59 -19.18
C VAL A 39 24.47 2.25 -19.53
N LEU A 40 23.42 2.00 -18.75
CA LEU A 40 22.11 2.65 -18.94
C LEU A 40 22.18 4.16 -18.69
N SER A 41 22.95 4.60 -17.68
CA SER A 41 23.13 6.02 -17.36
C SER A 41 23.97 6.76 -18.41
N GLY A 42 25.13 6.20 -18.79
CA GLY A 42 26.02 6.80 -19.79
C GLY A 42 25.38 6.94 -21.18
N ARG A 43 24.42 6.07 -21.53
CA ARG A 43 23.69 6.14 -22.80
C ARG A 43 22.74 7.35 -22.91
N ASN A 44 22.44 8.03 -21.81
CA ASN A 44 21.75 9.32 -21.82
C ASN A 44 22.75 10.48 -22.00
N GLN A 45 23.84 10.54 -21.23
CA GLN A 45 24.89 11.56 -21.37
C GLN A 45 25.57 11.56 -22.76
N GLN A 46 25.68 10.38 -23.38
CA GLN A 46 26.22 10.28 -24.74
C GLN A 46 25.25 10.78 -25.83
N ARG A 47 23.96 10.99 -25.52
CA ARG A 47 23.03 11.70 -26.43
C ARG A 47 23.19 13.22 -26.34
N GLU A 48 23.46 13.75 -25.15
CA GLU A 48 23.68 15.18 -24.92
C GLU A 48 25.00 15.62 -25.58
N SER A 49 26.10 14.93 -25.31
CA SER A 49 27.43 15.27 -25.90
C SER A 49 27.53 15.07 -27.42
N THR A 50 26.65 14.27 -28.05
CA THR A 50 26.53 14.22 -29.52
C THR A 50 25.75 15.39 -30.14
N ALA A 51 24.97 16.14 -29.36
CA ALA A 51 24.33 17.36 -29.83
C ALA A 51 25.35 18.53 -29.86
N GLU A 52 26.16 18.66 -28.80
CA GLU A 52 27.15 19.74 -28.66
C GLU A 52 28.24 19.70 -29.73
N ASN A 53 28.81 18.50 -30.01
CA ASN A 53 29.90 18.36 -30.97
C ASN A 53 29.50 18.59 -32.44
N ALA A 54 28.20 18.67 -32.75
CA ALA A 54 27.73 19.00 -34.11
C ALA A 54 27.84 20.50 -34.44
N ALA A 55 27.95 21.38 -33.43
CA ALA A 55 27.99 22.84 -33.61
C ALA A 55 29.42 23.39 -33.80
N SER A 56 30.44 22.74 -33.24
CA SER A 56 31.80 23.30 -33.08
C SER A 56 32.70 23.16 -34.33
N SER A 57 32.18 23.33 -35.55
CA SER A 57 32.92 23.11 -36.81
C SER A 57 32.75 24.20 -37.87
N GLN A 58 32.61 25.47 -37.47
CA GLN A 58 32.72 26.59 -38.40
C GLN A 58 33.25 27.86 -37.72
N SER A 59 33.89 28.73 -38.52
CA SER A 59 34.47 30.04 -38.16
C SER A 59 35.74 30.05 -37.28
N GLN A 60 36.89 30.04 -37.96
CA GLN A 60 38.03 30.89 -37.57
C GLN A 60 38.31 31.85 -38.73
N ASN A 61 38.23 33.16 -38.49
CA ASN A 61 39.17 34.16 -38.99
C ASN A 61 38.83 35.58 -38.50
N ASP A 62 39.84 36.46 -38.62
CA ASP A 62 39.80 37.93 -38.63
C ASP A 62 39.32 38.67 -37.36
N ALA A 63 40.30 39.14 -36.60
CA ALA A 63 40.14 40.11 -35.51
C ALA A 63 40.95 41.39 -35.81
N ALA A 64 40.40 42.58 -35.50
CA ALA A 64 41.19 43.82 -35.36
C ALA A 64 40.43 45.01 -34.70
N GLY A 65 40.56 45.17 -33.37
CA GLY A 65 40.40 46.46 -32.64
C GLY A 65 39.04 47.19 -32.70
N SER A 66 38.86 48.35 -32.07
CA SER A 66 39.52 48.90 -30.87
C SER A 66 38.77 50.14 -30.33
N GLN A 67 38.76 50.31 -29.01
CA GLN A 67 38.61 51.59 -28.28
C GLN A 67 37.30 52.43 -28.32
N SER A 68 36.66 52.46 -27.15
CA SER A 68 36.33 53.67 -26.35
C SER A 68 35.10 54.56 -26.65
N GLN A 69 34.24 54.66 -25.61
CA GLN A 69 33.71 55.89 -24.96
C GLN A 69 32.92 56.94 -25.80
N SER A 70 31.83 57.56 -25.31
CA SER A 70 31.03 57.37 -24.08
C SER A 70 29.73 58.23 -24.10
N ASN A 71 28.82 57.94 -23.15
CA ASN A 71 27.83 58.84 -22.51
C ASN A 71 26.50 59.28 -23.21
N THR A 72 25.41 58.96 -22.48
CA THR A 72 24.21 59.76 -22.14
C THR A 72 23.11 60.14 -23.16
N GLU A 73 21.90 59.64 -22.84
CA GLU A 73 20.62 60.37 -22.64
C GLU A 73 19.53 60.51 -23.74
N THR A 74 18.29 60.30 -23.26
CA THR A 74 16.98 60.83 -23.71
C THR A 74 16.31 60.40 -25.03
N SER A 75 15.30 59.53 -24.86
CA SER A 75 13.91 59.62 -25.40
C SER A 75 13.60 59.80 -26.91
N GLY A 76 12.82 58.85 -27.45
CA GLY A 76 11.58 59.20 -28.17
C GLY A 76 11.33 58.62 -29.59
N THR A 77 10.20 57.93 -29.75
CA THR A 77 9.38 57.78 -30.99
C THR A 77 9.97 57.15 -32.28
N SER A 78 9.49 55.92 -32.57
CA SER A 78 8.93 55.44 -33.87
C SER A 78 9.58 55.81 -35.22
N ASP A 79 10.13 54.81 -35.94
CA ASP A 79 9.44 54.14 -37.07
C ASP A 79 10.26 52.95 -37.68
N GLU A 80 9.65 52.20 -38.60
CA GLU A 80 10.17 51.04 -39.38
C GLU A 80 11.13 51.40 -40.55
N PRO A 81 11.73 50.45 -41.31
CA PRO A 81 12.08 49.02 -41.06
C PRO A 81 13.55 48.69 -41.48
N THR A 82 13.97 47.40 -41.51
CA THR A 82 14.85 46.74 -42.54
C THR A 82 15.28 45.32 -42.10
N GLU A 83 15.61 44.44 -43.06
CA GLU A 83 15.98 43.02 -42.88
C GLU A 83 17.45 42.79 -42.45
N GLY A 84 17.73 41.69 -41.73
CA GLY A 84 19.10 41.19 -41.47
C GLY A 84 19.16 40.08 -40.40
N PRO A 85 19.82 38.92 -40.66
CA PRO A 85 19.89 37.81 -39.70
C PRO A 85 21.26 37.65 -39.00
N LEU A 86 21.28 37.24 -37.73
CA LEU A 86 22.04 36.06 -37.23
C LEU A 86 22.08 35.95 -35.68
N ALA A 87 22.29 34.69 -35.24
CA ALA A 87 23.01 34.27 -34.03
C ALA A 87 22.46 34.57 -32.62
N GLU A 88 23.05 33.85 -31.66
CA GLU A 88 22.78 33.81 -30.23
C GLU A 88 23.63 34.83 -29.46
N GLU A 89 23.28 35.09 -28.20
CA GLU A 89 24.25 35.30 -27.11
C GLU A 89 23.56 34.97 -25.77
N ALA A 90 24.34 34.80 -24.70
CA ALA A 90 23.94 34.12 -23.47
C ALA A 90 23.84 35.05 -22.24
N SER A 91 23.44 34.44 -21.10
CA SER A 91 23.36 35.02 -19.75
C SER A 91 22.22 36.05 -19.52
N GLY A 92 21.71 36.23 -18.30
CA GLY A 92 22.04 35.54 -17.05
C GLY A 92 21.36 36.18 -15.83
N SER A 93 22.08 36.22 -14.71
CA SER A 93 21.78 36.99 -13.48
C SER A 93 20.68 36.46 -12.54
N SER A 94 21.13 35.78 -11.47
CA SER A 94 20.47 35.86 -10.16
C SER A 94 20.81 37.20 -9.48
N PRO A 95 19.95 37.72 -8.60
CA PRO A 95 20.34 38.69 -7.57
C PRO A 95 20.56 38.01 -6.20
N ALA A 96 21.43 38.58 -5.38
CA ALA A 96 21.68 38.20 -3.99
C ALA A 96 21.93 39.45 -3.11
N ALA A 97 21.84 39.29 -1.80
CA ALA A 97 22.30 40.21 -0.73
C ALA A 97 22.64 39.32 0.50
N GLU A 98 23.75 39.44 1.24
CA GLU A 98 24.42 40.60 1.89
C GLU A 98 23.66 41.07 3.16
N GLU A 99 24.28 41.46 4.29
CA GLU A 99 25.68 41.77 4.72
C GLU A 99 25.97 41.06 6.10
N ASP A 100 27.14 40.97 6.76
CA ASP A 100 28.61 41.13 6.52
C ASP A 100 29.37 40.45 7.72
N ALA A 101 30.71 40.35 7.66
CA ALA A 101 31.68 40.31 8.78
C ALA A 101 31.79 39.04 9.70
N GLN A 102 32.96 38.63 10.21
CA GLN A 102 34.34 39.15 10.06
C GLN A 102 35.44 38.10 10.40
N SER A 103 36.67 38.37 9.95
CA SER A 103 37.97 38.05 10.60
C SER A 103 38.75 36.75 10.31
N SER A 104 40.07 36.96 10.19
CA SER A 104 41.21 36.05 10.45
C SER A 104 41.57 34.92 9.46
N GLN A 105 42.89 34.66 9.38
CA GLN A 105 43.56 33.85 8.36
C GLN A 105 44.15 32.55 8.94
N GLY A 106 44.27 31.53 8.08
CA GLY A 106 45.43 30.62 8.11
C GLY A 106 45.22 29.19 8.60
N ALA A 107 45.45 28.24 7.69
CA ALA A 107 46.04 26.93 7.98
C ALA A 107 46.54 26.28 6.66
N GLN A 108 47.80 25.85 6.60
CA GLN A 108 48.28 24.85 5.64
C GLN A 108 48.48 23.51 6.37
N PRO A 109 48.41 22.36 5.66
CA PRO A 109 48.49 21.05 6.31
C PRO A 109 49.88 20.78 6.89
N MET A 110 49.92 20.34 8.14
CA MET A 110 51.14 19.93 8.84
C MET A 110 51.52 18.50 8.45
N SER A 111 52.58 18.35 7.67
CA SER A 111 53.38 17.12 7.64
C SER A 111 54.39 17.18 8.79
N VAL A 112 54.56 16.08 9.53
CA VAL A 112 55.54 16.00 10.63
C VAL A 112 56.49 14.85 10.37
N ASP A 113 57.64 15.17 9.76
CA ASP A 113 58.83 14.32 9.82
C ASP A 113 59.46 14.42 11.22
N GLY A 114 59.93 13.28 11.74
CA GLY A 114 60.72 13.20 12.97
C GLY A 114 62.18 12.85 12.61
N PRO A 115 63.20 13.57 13.13
CA PRO A 115 64.55 13.51 12.58
C PRO A 115 65.37 12.31 13.07
N GLU A 116 66.27 11.86 12.21
CA GLU A 116 67.46 11.11 12.60
C GLU A 116 68.46 12.05 13.30
N SER A 117 69.12 11.58 14.36
CA SER A 117 70.36 12.18 14.87
C SER A 117 71.20 11.12 15.59
N ASP A 118 72.35 10.81 15.01
CA ASP A 118 73.32 9.85 15.52
C ASP A 118 74.13 10.36 16.73
N ASP A 119 75.02 9.47 17.19
CA ASP A 119 76.25 9.72 17.96
C ASP A 119 76.18 9.88 19.50
N ASN A 120 76.55 8.75 20.13
CA ASN A 120 77.80 8.62 20.88
C ASN A 120 77.90 9.19 22.31
N SER A 121 77.90 8.28 23.29
CA SER A 121 79.00 8.22 24.27
C SER A 121 79.08 6.85 24.94
N SER A 122 80.32 6.35 25.10
CA SER A 122 80.63 5.18 25.93
C SER A 122 81.00 5.61 27.34
N SER A 123 80.59 4.81 28.33
CA SER A 123 81.22 4.79 29.65
C SER A 123 81.05 3.41 30.28
N ASP A 124 82.17 2.80 30.67
CA ASP A 124 82.18 1.79 31.73
C ASP A 124 81.72 2.43 33.06
N GLY A 125 81.21 1.64 34.00
CA GLY A 125 80.67 2.17 35.26
C GLY A 125 80.00 1.11 36.13
N ASP A 126 80.84 0.36 36.86
CA ASP A 126 80.66 -0.55 38.00
C ASP A 126 79.26 -0.94 38.57
N ASP A 127 79.25 -2.16 39.11
CA ASP A 127 78.28 -2.75 40.06
C ASP A 127 77.73 -1.74 41.10
N PRO A 128 76.44 -1.84 41.48
CA PRO A 128 76.18 -2.75 42.60
C PRO A 128 74.88 -3.58 42.51
N GLN A 129 75.00 -4.86 42.89
CA GLN A 129 73.88 -5.72 43.27
C GLN A 129 72.94 -5.09 44.31
N PRO A 130 71.62 -5.32 44.15
CA PRO A 130 70.75 -5.60 45.29
C PRO A 130 70.28 -7.07 45.27
N SER A 131 70.85 -7.89 46.13
CA SER A 131 70.57 -9.33 46.23
C SER A 131 69.29 -9.63 47.03
N THR A 132 68.12 -9.65 46.37
CA THR A 132 66.88 -10.16 47.00
C THR A 132 66.00 -10.99 46.06
N LYS A 133 66.43 -12.21 45.72
CA LYS A 133 65.53 -13.23 45.14
C LYS A 133 64.51 -13.70 46.19
N LYS A 134 63.38 -13.00 46.33
CA LYS A 134 62.14 -13.64 46.75
C LYS A 134 61.56 -14.41 45.56
N GLY A 135 60.99 -15.58 45.81
CA GLY A 135 60.34 -16.38 44.77
C GLY A 135 59.12 -15.64 44.24
N ILE A 136 59.13 -15.34 42.94
CA ILE A 136 57.90 -15.09 42.19
C ILE A 136 57.39 -16.48 41.81
N GLU A 137 56.36 -16.96 42.49
CA GLU A 137 55.65 -18.15 42.06
C GLU A 137 54.95 -17.87 40.72
N PRO A 138 54.86 -18.85 39.80
CA PRO A 138 54.20 -18.66 38.52
C PRO A 138 52.69 -18.53 38.75
N PHE A 139 52.19 -17.30 38.81
CA PHE A 139 50.77 -16.96 38.85
C PHE A 139 49.99 -17.76 37.80
N SER A 140 48.82 -18.28 38.17
CA SER A 140 48.09 -19.18 37.29
C SER A 140 47.54 -18.45 36.07
N SER A 141 47.66 -19.06 34.89
CA SER A 141 47.03 -18.53 33.68
C SER A 141 45.49 -18.57 33.72
N SER A 142 44.88 -19.18 34.74
CA SER A 142 43.43 -19.09 35.01
C SER A 142 43.04 -17.78 35.65
N GLU A 143 43.73 -17.37 36.72
CA GLU A 143 43.44 -16.17 37.52
C GLU A 143 43.46 -14.89 36.67
N TRP A 144 44.40 -14.82 35.72
CA TRP A 144 44.50 -13.71 34.76
C TRP A 144 43.34 -13.65 33.75
N ARG A 145 42.71 -14.79 33.44
CA ARG A 145 41.54 -14.83 32.55
C ARG A 145 40.28 -14.45 33.33
N GLU A 146 40.06 -15.05 34.49
CA GLU A 146 38.94 -14.71 35.38
C GLU A 146 38.93 -13.21 35.73
N ALA A 147 40.10 -12.62 35.99
CA ALA A 147 40.25 -11.17 36.21
C ALA A 147 40.07 -10.30 34.95
N GLN A 148 40.32 -10.84 33.74
CA GLN A 148 40.00 -10.15 32.49
C GLN A 148 38.50 -10.23 32.19
N ASP A 149 37.90 -11.42 32.27
CA ASP A 149 36.49 -11.67 31.96
C ASP A 149 35.59 -10.84 32.88
N ALA A 150 35.84 -10.82 34.18
CA ALA A 150 35.12 -9.96 35.13
C ALA A 150 35.25 -8.46 34.82
N LYS A 151 36.39 -8.02 34.27
CA LYS A 151 36.61 -6.63 33.84
C LYS A 151 35.94 -6.34 32.49
N GLU A 152 35.85 -7.31 31.59
CA GLU A 152 35.05 -7.19 30.37
C GLU A 152 33.56 -7.09 30.70
N ASP A 153 33.05 -7.87 31.65
CA ASP A 153 31.67 -7.78 32.11
C ASP A 153 31.35 -6.47 32.84
N GLU A 154 32.25 -5.97 33.68
CA GLU A 154 32.11 -4.63 34.28
C GLU A 154 32.05 -3.54 33.19
N ASN A 155 32.86 -3.65 32.13
CA ASN A 155 32.82 -2.73 30.99
C ASN A 155 31.56 -2.91 30.13
N ARG A 156 31.05 -4.13 29.95
CA ARG A 156 29.77 -4.40 29.27
C ARG A 156 28.60 -3.80 30.05
N GLN A 157 28.61 -3.90 31.37
CA GLN A 157 27.59 -3.29 32.24
C GLN A 157 27.64 -1.75 32.19
N LYS A 158 28.83 -1.14 32.30
CA LYS A 158 29.03 0.31 32.14
C LYS A 158 28.56 0.80 30.76
N LEU A 159 28.87 0.05 29.70
CA LEU A 159 28.42 0.36 28.34
C LEU A 159 26.91 0.19 28.17
N LYS A 160 26.27 -0.77 28.86
CA LYS A 160 24.81 -0.93 28.89
C LYS A 160 24.16 0.28 29.56
N GLN A 161 24.60 0.63 30.77
CA GLN A 161 24.11 1.82 31.51
C GLN A 161 24.29 3.12 30.73
N ALA A 162 25.44 3.30 30.07
CA ALA A 162 25.68 4.47 29.22
C ALA A 162 24.75 4.50 27.98
N ARG A 163 24.41 3.34 27.41
CA ARG A 163 23.45 3.23 26.30
C ARG A 163 22.01 3.48 26.74
N GLU A 164 21.62 3.00 27.92
CA GLU A 164 20.30 3.23 28.53
C GLU A 164 20.10 4.72 28.86
N ALA A 165 21.07 5.35 29.53
CA ALA A 165 21.05 6.78 29.84
C ALA A 165 21.06 7.67 28.57
N LEU A 166 21.78 7.25 27.52
CA LEU A 166 21.72 7.92 26.22
C LEU A 166 20.34 7.71 25.55
N SER A 167 19.77 6.50 25.60
CA SER A 167 18.44 6.20 25.06
C SER A 167 17.37 7.11 25.68
N ALA A 168 17.35 7.19 27.02
CA ALA A 168 16.43 8.01 27.79
C ALA A 168 16.59 9.53 27.55
N SER A 169 17.76 10.00 27.11
CA SER A 169 18.03 11.42 26.80
C SER A 169 17.85 11.79 25.32
N ILE A 170 17.79 10.82 24.40
CA ILE A 170 17.53 11.08 22.98
C ILE A 170 16.12 11.64 22.76
N ALA A 171 15.06 11.00 23.26
CA ALA A 171 13.69 11.45 23.00
C ALA A 171 13.41 12.89 23.48
N PRO A 172 13.75 13.29 24.73
CA PRO A 172 13.59 14.67 25.17
C PRO A 172 14.36 15.67 24.31
N ARG A 173 15.59 15.33 23.90
CA ARG A 173 16.42 16.25 23.10
C ARG A 173 15.94 16.34 21.65
N VAL A 174 15.43 15.26 21.07
CA VAL A 174 14.82 15.27 19.73
C VAL A 174 13.55 16.12 19.73
N ILE A 175 12.66 15.94 20.71
CA ILE A 175 11.46 16.79 20.87
C ILE A 175 11.87 18.27 20.97
N ALA A 176 12.80 18.60 21.87
CA ALA A 176 13.28 19.97 22.04
C ALA A 176 13.89 20.56 20.76
N LEU A 177 14.61 19.77 19.96
CA LEU A 177 15.17 20.22 18.66
C LEU A 177 14.08 20.41 17.59
N ILE A 178 13.01 19.64 17.60
CA ILE A 178 11.88 19.79 16.66
C ILE A 178 11.13 21.11 16.95
N ASP A 179 10.93 21.44 18.22
CA ASP A 179 10.35 22.70 18.67
C ASP A 179 11.30 23.89 18.39
N GLU A 180 12.57 23.80 18.81
CA GLU A 180 13.62 24.82 18.65
C GLU A 180 13.82 25.22 17.17
N PHE A 181 13.79 24.26 16.25
CA PHE A 181 13.99 24.49 14.82
C PHE A 181 12.70 24.53 13.99
N LYS A 182 11.52 24.59 14.62
CA LYS A 182 10.19 24.69 13.95
C LYS A 182 10.07 23.71 12.76
N GLY A 183 10.37 22.44 13.03
CA GLY A 183 10.30 21.36 12.04
C GLY A 183 11.44 21.24 11.03
N LYS A 184 12.33 22.25 10.90
CA LYS A 184 13.44 22.23 9.92
C LYS A 184 14.49 21.14 10.18
N ALA A 185 14.52 20.59 11.41
CA ALA A 185 15.43 19.54 11.84
C ALA A 185 14.83 18.12 11.77
N VAL A 186 13.55 17.95 11.37
CA VAL A 186 12.80 16.70 11.48
C VAL A 186 13.47 15.52 10.75
N VAL A 187 13.97 15.72 9.54
CA VAL A 187 14.64 14.66 8.75
C VAL A 187 16.00 14.27 9.35
N GLN A 188 16.70 15.24 9.95
CA GLN A 188 18.01 15.04 10.57
C GLN A 188 17.89 14.28 11.90
N VAL A 189 16.85 14.57 12.70
CA VAL A 189 16.61 13.86 13.97
C VAL A 189 15.95 12.49 13.78
N GLN A 190 15.24 12.26 12.67
CA GLN A 190 14.60 10.96 12.35
C GLN A 190 15.60 9.80 12.50
N GLY A 191 16.77 9.89 11.87
CA GLY A 191 17.78 8.81 11.92
C GLY A 191 18.33 8.55 13.34
N VAL A 192 18.40 9.58 14.18
CA VAL A 192 18.79 9.44 15.60
C VAL A 192 17.69 8.75 16.41
N LEU A 193 16.43 9.08 16.12
CA LEU A 193 15.26 8.52 16.79
C LEU A 193 15.02 7.05 16.38
N GLU A 194 15.23 6.70 15.11
CA GLU A 194 15.27 5.29 14.67
C GLU A 194 16.35 4.47 15.40
N LEU A 195 17.52 5.05 15.66
CA LEU A 195 18.61 4.39 16.42
C LEU A 195 18.34 4.27 17.94
N ALA A 196 17.36 5.03 18.47
CA ALA A 196 16.82 4.82 19.80
C ALA A 196 15.73 3.73 19.78
N LEU A 197 14.79 3.80 18.84
CA LEU A 197 13.64 2.90 18.73
C LEU A 197 14.01 1.46 18.33
N ARG A 198 15.06 1.22 17.53
CA ARG A 198 15.52 -0.15 17.14
C ARG A 198 16.18 -0.96 18.28
N LYS A 199 15.83 -0.70 19.54
CA LYS A 199 16.30 -1.41 20.75
C LYS A 199 15.08 -1.76 21.59
N ASN A 200 15.21 -2.75 22.48
CA ASN A 200 14.15 -3.30 23.33
C ASN A 200 13.49 -2.30 24.35
N GLU A 201 13.70 -1.00 24.18
CA GLU A 201 13.20 0.12 24.99
C GLU A 201 12.45 1.15 24.12
N ALA A 202 11.87 0.70 23.00
CA ALA A 202 11.04 1.53 22.12
C ALA A 202 9.85 2.14 22.87
N GLY A 203 9.18 1.37 23.74
CA GLY A 203 7.96 1.79 24.43
C GLY A 203 8.06 3.12 25.21
N PRO A 204 9.00 3.28 26.15
CA PRO A 204 9.25 4.57 26.82
C PRO A 204 9.52 5.73 25.86
N THR A 205 10.23 5.46 24.76
CA THR A 205 10.54 6.44 23.71
C THR A 205 9.26 6.87 22.98
N VAL A 206 8.46 5.93 22.46
CA VAL A 206 7.19 6.21 21.78
C VAL A 206 6.21 6.91 22.73
N HIS A 207 6.05 6.43 23.96
CA HIS A 207 5.16 7.03 24.96
C HIS A 207 5.52 8.50 25.22
N MET A 208 6.80 8.87 25.22
CA MET A 208 7.22 10.27 25.34
C MET A 208 6.86 11.11 24.10
N LEU A 209 6.99 10.55 22.89
CA LEU A 209 6.58 11.22 21.64
C LEU A 209 5.05 11.40 21.56
N VAL A 210 4.28 10.45 22.09
CA VAL A 210 2.81 10.55 22.19
C VAL A 210 2.44 11.67 23.17
N ASN A 211 3.05 11.69 24.35
CA ASN A 211 2.81 12.72 25.36
C ASN A 211 3.27 14.13 24.93
N ALA A 212 4.13 14.25 23.91
CA ALA A 212 4.47 15.53 23.28
C ALA A 212 3.45 15.97 22.21
N LEU A 213 2.96 15.05 21.37
CA LEU A 213 2.01 15.35 20.31
C LEU A 213 0.56 15.55 20.84
N THR A 214 0.12 14.75 21.81
CA THR A 214 -1.24 14.82 22.40
C THR A 214 -1.65 16.24 22.85
N PRO A 215 -0.88 16.98 23.68
CA PRO A 215 -1.26 18.33 24.08
C PRO A 215 -1.25 19.35 22.93
N LEU A 216 -0.48 19.12 21.85
CA LEU A 216 -0.52 19.95 20.64
C LEU A 216 -1.82 19.73 19.87
N LEU A 217 -2.30 18.49 19.78
CA LEU A 217 -3.59 18.15 19.14
C LEU A 217 -4.79 18.73 19.91
N ASP A 218 -4.77 18.71 21.25
CA ASP A 218 -5.84 19.32 22.06
C ASP A 218 -5.81 20.85 22.03
N ALA A 219 -4.65 21.47 21.77
CA ALA A 219 -4.51 22.93 21.65
C ALA A 219 -5.08 23.53 20.35
N VAL A 220 -5.43 22.69 19.35
CA VAL A 220 -5.92 23.10 18.01
C VAL A 220 -7.17 24.00 18.02
N THR A 221 -7.89 24.07 19.14
CA THR A 221 -9.05 24.95 19.35
C THR A 221 -8.77 26.45 19.15
N VAL A 222 -7.52 26.89 19.25
CA VAL A 222 -7.12 28.31 19.07
C VAL A 222 -6.37 28.49 17.75
N ALA A 223 -6.62 29.61 17.07
CA ALA A 223 -5.87 30.04 15.89
C ALA A 223 -4.48 30.63 16.27
N ASP A 224 -3.65 29.81 16.94
CA ASP A 224 -2.28 30.15 17.32
C ASP A 224 -1.30 29.58 16.27
N SER A 225 -0.65 30.49 15.55
CA SER A 225 0.31 30.15 14.49
C SER A 225 1.54 29.38 15.01
N ASP A 226 1.91 29.52 16.29
CA ASP A 226 3.04 28.80 16.87
C ASP A 226 2.66 27.36 17.26
N VAL A 227 1.41 27.15 17.68
CA VAL A 227 0.83 25.80 17.86
C VAL A 227 0.69 25.11 16.50
N ASP A 228 0.18 25.79 15.49
CA ASP A 228 0.05 25.21 14.13
C ASP A 228 1.43 24.85 13.53
N GLU A 229 2.48 25.66 13.73
CA GLU A 229 3.85 25.32 13.30
C GLU A 229 4.46 24.13 14.07
N ARG A 230 4.31 24.10 15.41
CA ARG A 230 4.80 22.95 16.21
C ARG A 230 4.04 21.67 15.89
N LEU A 231 2.71 21.74 15.73
CA LEU A 231 1.91 20.58 15.35
C LEU A 231 2.30 20.05 13.96
N ALA A 232 2.63 20.92 13.00
CA ALA A 232 3.14 20.50 11.69
C ALA A 232 4.49 19.78 11.81
N ALA A 233 5.40 20.31 12.63
CA ALA A 233 6.70 19.70 12.91
C ALA A 233 6.60 18.31 13.55
N HIS A 234 5.76 18.16 14.59
CA HIS A 234 5.55 16.90 15.28
C HIS A 234 4.80 15.88 14.43
N THR A 235 3.72 16.26 13.74
CA THR A 235 3.00 15.33 12.83
C THR A 235 3.84 14.88 11.65
N HIS A 236 4.75 15.72 11.14
CA HIS A 236 5.71 15.32 10.11
C HIS A 236 6.70 14.26 10.63
N MET A 237 7.27 14.45 11.83
CA MET A 237 8.10 13.42 12.48
C MET A 237 7.31 12.11 12.64
N TRP A 238 6.07 12.20 13.15
CA TRP A 238 5.22 11.02 13.34
C TRP A 238 4.90 10.28 12.04
N ALA A 239 4.60 10.99 10.94
CA ALA A 239 4.41 10.38 9.63
C ALA A 239 5.68 9.66 9.12
N LEU A 240 6.87 10.23 9.35
CA LEU A 240 8.14 9.59 8.99
C LEU A 240 8.41 8.34 9.82
N LEU A 241 8.17 8.37 11.14
CA LEU A 241 8.32 7.19 12.00
C LEU A 241 7.34 6.07 11.64
N LEU A 242 6.08 6.40 11.37
CA LEU A 242 5.06 5.44 10.92
C LEU A 242 5.35 4.89 9.51
N SER A 243 6.09 5.61 8.67
CA SER A 243 6.55 5.07 7.38
C SER A 243 7.61 3.97 7.52
N GLN A 244 8.26 3.85 8.70
CA GLN A 244 9.24 2.80 8.98
C GLN A 244 8.55 1.53 9.48
N GLY A 245 8.21 0.62 8.56
CA GLY A 245 7.50 -0.63 8.85
C GLY A 245 8.14 -1.55 9.90
N SER A 246 9.44 -1.38 10.23
CA SER A 246 10.09 -2.11 11.33
C SER A 246 9.71 -1.61 12.73
N LEU A 247 9.18 -0.38 12.84
CA LEU A 247 8.81 0.27 14.11
C LEU A 247 7.29 0.36 14.28
N MET A 248 6.52 0.15 13.21
CA MET A 248 5.06 0.27 13.19
C MET A 248 4.37 -0.55 14.30
N ASP A 249 4.79 -1.80 14.52
CA ASP A 249 4.15 -2.66 15.53
C ASP A 249 4.35 -2.11 16.96
N GLU A 250 5.54 -1.60 17.29
CA GLU A 250 5.84 -1.00 18.60
C GLU A 250 5.15 0.36 18.76
N ILE A 251 5.20 1.20 17.72
CA ILE A 251 4.57 2.53 17.72
C ILE A 251 3.06 2.40 17.91
N TYR A 252 2.42 1.47 17.19
CA TYR A 252 0.99 1.23 17.23
C TYR A 252 0.51 0.80 18.63
N GLN A 253 1.20 -0.14 19.29
CA GLN A 253 0.86 -0.59 20.65
C GLN A 253 0.89 0.57 21.67
N HIS A 254 1.83 1.49 21.55
CA HIS A 254 1.98 2.61 22.48
C HIS A 254 1.21 3.89 22.10
N ALA A 255 0.71 3.99 20.87
CA ALA A 255 -0.05 5.15 20.39
C ALA A 255 -1.58 4.97 20.44
N LYS A 256 -2.11 3.96 21.14
CA LYS A 256 -3.55 3.62 21.16
C LYS A 256 -4.51 4.79 21.51
N GLY A 257 -4.06 5.78 22.29
CA GLY A 257 -4.84 6.99 22.59
C GLY A 257 -4.81 8.08 21.51
N LEU A 258 -3.81 8.06 20.61
CA LEU A 258 -3.53 9.15 19.67
C LEU A 258 -4.64 9.33 18.62
N GLY A 259 -5.33 8.25 18.24
CA GLY A 259 -6.43 8.26 17.27
C GLY A 259 -7.52 9.27 17.63
N GLN A 260 -8.03 9.24 18.86
CA GLN A 260 -9.09 10.15 19.30
C GLN A 260 -8.68 11.63 19.27
N HIS A 261 -7.45 11.95 19.66
CA HIS A 261 -6.93 13.33 19.60
C HIS A 261 -6.70 13.79 18.16
N ALA A 262 -6.25 12.91 17.27
CA ALA A 262 -6.11 13.20 15.84
C ALA A 262 -7.48 13.44 15.17
N ILE A 263 -8.48 12.63 15.49
CA ILE A 263 -9.87 12.79 15.01
C ILE A 263 -10.45 14.13 15.46
N ARG A 264 -10.30 14.49 16.75
CA ARG A 264 -10.71 15.79 17.29
C ARG A 264 -10.06 16.96 16.54
N ALA A 265 -8.75 16.89 16.30
CA ALA A 265 -8.02 17.92 15.56
C ALA A 265 -8.47 18.02 14.09
N LEU A 266 -8.73 16.89 13.41
CA LEU A 266 -9.32 16.88 12.06
C LEU A 266 -10.72 17.54 12.05
N GLY A 267 -11.57 17.24 13.05
CA GLY A 267 -12.89 17.85 13.19
C GLY A 267 -12.83 19.37 13.35
N ILE A 268 -11.85 19.89 14.08
CA ILE A 268 -11.60 21.34 14.19
C ILE A 268 -11.07 21.92 12.86
N ALA A 269 -10.17 21.21 12.17
CA ALA A 269 -9.65 21.67 10.87
C ALA A 269 -10.74 21.78 9.78
N ILE A 270 -11.76 20.91 9.81
CA ILE A 270 -12.92 20.95 8.92
C ILE A 270 -13.81 22.18 9.20
N GLN A 271 -13.81 22.68 10.45
CA GLN A 271 -14.60 23.84 10.87
C GLN A 271 -13.87 25.18 10.70
N ARG A 272 -12.57 25.18 10.36
CA ARG A 272 -11.83 26.41 10.00
C ARG A 272 -12.13 26.76 8.54
N GLU A 273 -12.88 27.84 8.31
CA GLU A 273 -13.15 28.39 6.96
C GLU A 273 -11.89 29.01 6.31
N ASP A 274 -10.86 29.28 7.10
CA ASP A 274 -9.56 29.81 6.68
C ASP A 274 -8.75 28.85 5.79
N LYS A 275 -7.63 29.38 5.25
CA LYS A 275 -6.62 28.59 4.52
C LYS A 275 -6.22 27.33 5.31
N SER A 276 -6.27 26.18 4.64
CA SER A 276 -5.98 24.87 5.25
C SER A 276 -4.65 24.86 6.03
N PRO A 277 -4.63 24.49 7.32
CA PRO A 277 -3.43 24.58 8.14
C PRO A 277 -2.35 23.60 7.67
N SER A 278 -1.08 23.98 7.84
CA SER A 278 0.09 23.24 7.34
C SER A 278 0.16 21.80 7.86
N TRP A 279 -0.25 21.59 9.11
CA TRP A 279 -0.29 20.27 9.75
C TRP A 279 -1.41 19.35 9.27
N LEU A 280 -2.43 19.84 8.56
CA LEU A 280 -3.56 19.00 8.12
C LEU A 280 -3.08 17.85 7.23
N THR A 281 -2.17 18.14 6.29
CA THR A 281 -1.60 17.14 5.38
C THR A 281 -0.85 16.03 6.13
N THR A 282 -0.02 16.41 7.10
CA THR A 282 0.81 15.46 7.87
C THR A 282 0.00 14.70 8.91
N LEU A 283 -1.02 15.32 9.52
CA LEU A 283 -1.96 14.62 10.40
C LEU A 283 -2.82 13.61 9.62
N LEU A 284 -3.31 13.97 8.43
CA LEU A 284 -4.03 13.03 7.56
C LEU A 284 -3.16 11.84 7.18
N LEU A 285 -1.86 12.05 6.90
CA LEU A 285 -0.91 10.96 6.64
C LEU A 285 -0.64 10.08 7.87
N VAL A 286 -0.56 10.67 9.08
CA VAL A 286 -0.49 9.91 10.34
C VAL A 286 -1.74 9.03 10.51
N VAL A 287 -2.93 9.59 10.31
CA VAL A 287 -4.21 8.86 10.42
C VAL A 287 -4.34 7.79 9.33
N GLU A 288 -3.92 8.09 8.09
CA GLU A 288 -3.84 7.13 6.98
C GLU A 288 -2.96 5.92 7.35
N LEU A 289 -1.74 6.15 7.86
CA LEU A 289 -0.80 5.08 8.20
C LEU A 289 -1.29 4.23 9.38
N LEU A 290 -1.86 4.86 10.41
CA LEU A 290 -2.45 4.13 11.54
C LEU A 290 -3.65 3.28 11.10
N LEU A 291 -4.56 3.83 10.26
CA LEU A 291 -5.68 3.08 9.69
C LEU A 291 -5.22 1.97 8.72
N GLN A 292 -4.12 2.17 8.00
CA GLN A 292 -3.53 1.12 7.16
C GLN A 292 -3.01 -0.05 8.00
N ARG A 293 -2.46 0.19 9.20
CA ARG A 293 -2.06 -0.87 10.14
C ARG A 293 -3.26 -1.57 10.76
N ASP A 294 -4.31 -0.82 11.14
CA ASP A 294 -5.62 -1.30 11.58
C ASP A 294 -6.32 -2.22 10.55
N CYS A 295 -6.01 -2.03 9.26
CA CYS A 295 -6.54 -2.80 8.13
C CYS A 295 -5.48 -3.73 7.46
N GLU A 296 -4.33 -3.96 8.08
CA GLU A 296 -3.38 -4.96 7.61
C GLU A 296 -3.96 -6.36 7.93
N PRO A 297 -4.03 -7.29 6.96
CA PRO A 297 -4.60 -8.60 7.22
C PRO A 297 -3.75 -9.36 8.24
N PRO A 298 -4.35 -10.20 9.09
CA PRO A 298 -3.58 -11.03 10.02
C PRO A 298 -2.56 -11.86 9.23
N LYS A 299 -1.33 -11.95 9.74
CA LYS A 299 -0.17 -12.56 9.04
C LYS A 299 -0.34 -14.08 8.94
N THR A 300 -1.18 -14.54 8.01
CA THR A 300 -1.45 -15.96 7.75
C THR A 300 -0.20 -16.65 7.24
N ARG A 301 0.35 -17.57 8.03
CA ARG A 301 1.38 -18.50 7.57
C ARG A 301 0.76 -19.42 6.53
N MET A 302 1.15 -19.29 5.26
CA MET A 302 0.85 -20.33 4.27
C MET A 302 1.49 -21.64 4.73
N GLU A 303 0.65 -22.66 4.91
CA GLU A 303 1.13 -23.99 5.31
C GLU A 303 1.86 -24.65 4.14
N ASP A 304 3.06 -25.16 4.42
CA ASP A 304 3.79 -25.94 3.43
C ASP A 304 3.06 -27.28 3.22
N ARG A 305 2.31 -27.38 2.12
CA ARG A 305 1.62 -28.62 1.73
C ARG A 305 2.60 -29.78 1.53
N SER A 306 3.88 -29.54 1.26
CA SER A 306 4.87 -30.63 1.24
C SER A 306 5.22 -31.11 2.65
N ALA A 307 5.17 -30.26 3.68
CA ALA A 307 5.30 -30.69 5.08
C ALA A 307 4.09 -31.51 5.53
N LEU A 308 2.86 -31.11 5.15
CA LEU A 308 1.65 -31.92 5.36
C LEU A 308 1.75 -33.27 4.64
N THR A 309 2.08 -33.25 3.34
CA THR A 309 2.17 -34.45 2.49
C THR A 309 3.33 -35.37 2.90
N GLN A 310 4.48 -34.82 3.32
CA GLN A 310 5.57 -35.61 3.90
C GLN A 310 5.19 -36.15 5.28
N THR A 311 4.43 -35.43 6.10
CA THR A 311 3.96 -35.95 7.39
C THR A 311 2.99 -37.12 7.19
N ALA A 312 2.06 -37.01 6.24
CA ALA A 312 1.20 -38.12 5.82
C ALA A 312 2.03 -39.30 5.27
N LYS A 313 2.92 -39.07 4.29
CA LYS A 313 3.75 -40.13 3.68
C LYS A 313 4.70 -40.79 4.69
N ARG A 314 5.30 -40.05 5.63
CA ARG A 314 6.15 -40.58 6.73
C ARG A 314 5.37 -41.28 7.84
N ARG A 315 4.05 -41.02 7.98
CA ARG A 315 3.16 -41.80 8.85
C ARG A 315 2.75 -43.11 8.16
N LEU A 316 2.39 -43.07 6.86
CA LEU A 316 2.10 -44.26 6.05
C LEU A 316 3.26 -45.26 6.02
N THR A 317 4.49 -44.80 5.74
CA THR A 317 5.67 -45.69 5.63
C THR A 317 6.22 -46.19 6.97
N LYS A 318 5.61 -45.82 8.10
CA LYS A 318 5.92 -46.32 9.45
C LYS A 318 4.97 -47.41 9.94
N LEU A 319 3.92 -47.75 9.19
CA LEU A 319 3.06 -48.89 9.50
C LEU A 319 3.87 -50.19 9.31
N PRO A 320 4.02 -51.04 10.35
CA PRO A 320 4.64 -52.35 10.17
C PRO A 320 3.71 -53.25 9.33
N PRO A 321 4.25 -54.16 8.50
CA PRO A 321 3.42 -55.13 7.79
C PRO A 321 2.76 -56.08 8.80
N SER A 322 1.47 -55.90 9.05
CA SER A 322 0.71 -56.67 10.02
C SER A 322 0.56 -58.12 9.56
N SER A 323 1.11 -59.02 10.36
CA SER A 323 0.76 -60.44 10.36
C SER A 323 0.56 -60.87 11.81
N VAL A 324 -0.24 -61.94 12.01
CA VAL A 324 -0.76 -62.52 13.27
C VAL A 324 -2.26 -62.27 13.49
N SER A 325 -3.01 -63.31 13.10
CA SER A 325 -4.11 -63.95 13.86
C SER A 325 -4.90 -63.11 14.87
N ILE A 326 -6.16 -62.84 14.54
CA ILE A 326 -7.20 -62.50 15.52
C ILE A 326 -7.48 -63.71 16.42
N ASN A 327 -7.52 -63.53 17.74
CA ASN A 327 -8.40 -64.29 18.63
C ASN A 327 -8.47 -63.70 20.05
N GLU A 328 -9.62 -63.95 20.69
CA GLU A 328 -9.86 -64.00 22.14
C GLU A 328 -10.10 -62.69 22.94
N ALA A 329 -11.02 -62.81 23.91
CA ALA A 329 -11.34 -61.91 25.03
C ALA A 329 -11.90 -60.48 24.73
N ALA A 330 -13.23 -60.38 24.71
CA ALA A 330 -13.95 -59.13 25.04
C ALA A 330 -14.97 -59.43 26.17
N GLU A 331 -14.98 -58.64 27.25
CA GLU A 331 -16.11 -58.56 28.18
C GLU A 331 -16.05 -57.31 29.12
N ALA A 332 -17.12 -57.12 29.91
CA ALA A 332 -17.23 -56.22 31.07
C ALA A 332 -17.32 -54.69 30.83
N ALA A 333 -18.38 -54.24 30.13
CA ALA A 333 -18.91 -52.87 30.30
C ALA A 333 -20.44 -52.79 30.08
N ALA A 334 -21.25 -52.83 31.15
CA ALA A 334 -22.69 -52.55 31.09
C ALA A 334 -23.31 -52.15 32.45
N SER A 335 -23.70 -50.88 32.61
CA SER A 335 -24.71 -50.47 33.60
C SER A 335 -25.27 -49.07 33.30
N SER A 336 -26.56 -48.86 33.59
CA SER A 336 -27.26 -47.55 33.65
C SER A 336 -27.57 -46.84 32.32
N THR A 337 -28.69 -47.21 31.71
CA THR A 337 -29.50 -46.37 30.79
C THR A 337 -30.72 -45.77 31.53
N ALA A 338 -31.52 -44.93 30.84
CA ALA A 338 -32.66 -44.13 31.33
C ALA A 338 -32.25 -42.87 32.15
N ASP A 339 -32.89 -41.70 32.05
CA ASP A 339 -34.10 -41.24 31.32
C ASP A 339 -33.82 -39.87 30.63
N GLY A 340 -34.67 -39.31 29.76
CA GLY A 340 -35.97 -39.80 29.28
C GLY A 340 -37.16 -38.82 29.32
N GLY A 341 -36.97 -37.49 29.26
CA GLY A 341 -38.11 -36.55 29.23
C GLY A 341 -37.77 -35.07 28.88
N PRO A 342 -38.55 -34.41 28.00
CA PRO A 342 -38.39 -32.99 27.64
C PRO A 342 -39.39 -32.05 28.34
N PHE A 343 -39.08 -30.75 28.44
CA PHE A 343 -40.10 -29.71 28.65
C PHE A 343 -39.66 -28.33 28.13
N ASP A 344 -40.64 -27.54 27.67
CA ASP A 344 -40.48 -26.19 27.12
C ASP A 344 -40.53 -25.07 28.18
N GLN A 345 -40.26 -23.84 27.71
CA GLN A 345 -40.56 -22.53 28.34
C GLN A 345 -39.60 -22.01 29.43
N LEU A 346 -38.90 -20.91 29.13
CA LEU A 346 -39.36 -19.59 29.60
C LEU A 346 -38.61 -18.41 28.95
N LEU A 347 -39.37 -17.48 28.35
CA LEU A 347 -38.93 -16.11 28.10
C LEU A 347 -39.22 -15.27 29.36
N GLY A 348 -38.29 -14.42 29.79
CA GLY A 348 -38.59 -13.48 30.88
C GLY A 348 -37.42 -12.69 31.46
N ASN A 349 -37.19 -11.50 30.91
CA ASN A 349 -36.69 -10.29 31.59
C ASN A 349 -35.41 -10.36 32.46
N LEU A 350 -34.41 -9.55 32.12
CA LEU A 350 -34.14 -8.31 32.89
C LEU A 350 -33.02 -7.47 32.27
N ALA A 351 -33.37 -6.24 31.86
CA ALA A 351 -32.42 -5.14 31.74
C ALA A 351 -32.82 -4.05 32.75
N THR A 352 -31.90 -3.63 33.62
CA THR A 352 -31.87 -2.27 34.23
C THR A 352 -30.50 -2.04 34.89
N THR A 353 -29.76 -1.12 34.27
CA THR A 353 -28.80 -0.15 34.83
C THR A 353 -28.44 -0.22 36.32
N ARG A 354 -27.13 -0.25 36.62
CA ARG A 354 -26.57 0.32 37.85
C ARG A 354 -25.18 0.91 37.62
N GLN A 355 -24.99 2.18 37.98
CA GLN A 355 -23.68 2.84 38.00
C GLN A 355 -22.88 2.50 39.28
N PRO A 356 -21.54 2.69 39.28
CA PRO A 356 -20.68 2.20 40.34
C PRO A 356 -20.55 3.16 41.54
N SER A 357 -20.32 2.58 42.71
CA SER A 357 -19.78 3.25 43.90
C SER A 357 -18.50 2.52 44.32
N GLY A 358 -17.35 3.19 44.27
CA GLY A 358 -16.06 2.56 44.52
C GLY A 358 -15.68 2.46 46.01
N SER A 359 -14.65 1.65 46.30
CA SER A 359 -13.89 1.65 47.54
C SER A 359 -12.45 1.25 47.24
N ALA A 360 -11.47 1.86 47.92
CA ALA A 360 -10.06 1.60 47.71
C ALA A 360 -9.62 0.20 48.19
N PHE A 361 -8.50 -0.28 47.65
CA PHE A 361 -7.69 -1.36 48.23
C PHE A 361 -6.20 -1.01 48.10
N GLU A 362 -5.43 -1.35 49.13
CA GLU A 362 -3.97 -1.14 49.18
C GLU A 362 -3.22 -2.32 48.54
N PRO A 363 -2.02 -2.10 47.96
CA PRO A 363 -1.19 -3.19 47.44
C PRO A 363 -0.45 -3.91 48.57
N VAL A 364 -0.74 -5.19 48.78
CA VAL A 364 0.08 -6.08 49.62
C VAL A 364 1.22 -6.64 48.78
N SER A 365 2.46 -6.49 49.26
CA SER A 365 3.65 -7.08 48.65
C SER A 365 4.02 -8.41 49.30
N SER A 366 4.39 -9.38 48.48
CA SER A 366 5.07 -10.61 48.93
C SER A 366 5.91 -11.19 47.80
N ASN A 367 7.23 -11.05 47.90
CA ASN A 367 8.16 -11.79 47.04
C ASN A 367 8.26 -13.24 47.53
N THR A 368 8.12 -14.19 46.62
CA THR A 368 8.65 -15.55 46.77
C THR A 368 9.17 -15.99 45.41
N GLU A 369 10.49 -15.96 45.24
CA GLU A 369 11.18 -16.64 44.16
C GLU A 369 11.26 -18.12 44.53
N ASP A 370 10.78 -19.02 43.67
CA ASP A 370 11.04 -20.46 43.77
C ASP A 370 11.18 -21.02 42.35
N SER A 371 12.36 -21.56 42.03
CA SER A 371 12.72 -21.96 40.67
C SER A 371 12.29 -23.40 40.38
N ALA A 372 11.35 -23.56 39.45
CA ALA A 372 11.01 -24.85 38.85
C ALA A 372 11.13 -24.75 37.33
N GLU A 373 12.01 -25.56 36.73
CA GLU A 373 12.20 -25.64 35.28
C GLU A 373 11.01 -26.37 34.62
N ALA A 374 9.92 -25.63 34.39
CA ALA A 374 8.84 -26.09 33.54
C ALA A 374 9.25 -26.01 32.06
N HIS A 375 9.23 -27.14 31.36
CA HIS A 375 9.47 -27.19 29.92
C HIS A 375 8.24 -26.64 29.18
N ILE A 376 8.14 -25.31 29.06
CA ILE A 376 7.00 -24.65 28.42
C ILE A 376 7.04 -24.94 26.91
N ASP A 377 6.10 -25.77 26.44
CA ASP A 377 5.72 -25.81 25.04
C ASP A 377 5.11 -24.45 24.68
N ASN A 378 5.97 -23.59 24.14
CA ASN A 378 5.65 -22.18 23.92
C ASN A 378 4.87 -22.02 22.61
N GLU A 379 3.65 -22.59 22.59
CA GLU A 379 2.61 -22.16 21.67
C GLU A 379 2.38 -20.66 21.90
N THR A 380 3.01 -19.84 21.06
CA THR A 380 2.78 -18.41 21.01
C THR A 380 1.35 -18.17 20.57
N LYS A 381 0.43 -18.18 21.53
CA LYS A 381 -0.92 -17.62 21.38
C LYS A 381 -0.75 -16.26 20.75
N ALA A 382 -1.18 -16.13 19.50
CA ALA A 382 -1.13 -14.87 18.79
C ALA A 382 -1.95 -13.88 19.60
N GLN A 383 -1.27 -12.95 20.28
CA GLN A 383 -1.93 -11.95 21.10
C GLN A 383 -2.76 -11.07 20.17
N GLU A 384 -4.09 -11.23 20.22
CA GLU A 384 -5.00 -10.48 19.36
C GLU A 384 -4.77 -8.98 19.60
N VAL A 385 -4.19 -8.33 18.60
CA VAL A 385 -3.88 -6.91 18.65
C VAL A 385 -5.21 -6.16 18.49
N GLU A 386 -5.74 -5.70 19.62
CA GLU A 386 -6.93 -4.87 19.66
C GLU A 386 -6.75 -3.64 18.74
N PRO A 387 -7.71 -3.31 17.87
CA PRO A 387 -7.56 -2.20 16.92
C PRO A 387 -7.34 -0.86 17.64
N MET A 388 -6.52 0.01 17.05
CA MET A 388 -6.27 1.35 17.62
C MET A 388 -7.52 2.22 17.50
N PHE A 389 -8.16 2.18 16.33
CA PHE A 389 -9.43 2.84 16.13
C PHE A 389 -10.57 1.87 16.50
N ASP A 390 -11.20 2.12 17.64
CA ASP A 390 -12.46 1.43 17.98
C ASP A 390 -13.58 1.78 16.96
N LEU A 391 -14.71 1.07 17.05
CA LEU A 391 -15.81 1.25 16.11
C LEU A 391 -16.41 2.67 16.16
N ALA A 392 -16.44 3.33 17.31
CA ALA A 392 -16.94 4.70 17.43
C ALA A 392 -15.97 5.71 16.82
N GLN A 393 -14.65 5.54 17.01
CA GLN A 393 -13.64 6.34 16.32
C GLN A 393 -13.69 6.16 14.79
N LYS A 394 -13.95 4.94 14.30
CA LYS A 394 -14.17 4.67 12.87
C LYS A 394 -15.42 5.38 12.34
N VAL A 395 -16.53 5.37 13.08
CA VAL A 395 -17.74 6.12 12.73
C VAL A 395 -17.51 7.64 12.80
N GLU A 396 -16.74 8.15 13.75
CA GLU A 396 -16.39 9.57 13.82
C GLU A 396 -15.55 10.00 12.61
N LEU A 397 -14.55 9.19 12.20
CA LEU A 397 -13.79 9.40 10.96
C LEU A 397 -14.67 9.39 9.70
N GLN A 398 -15.64 8.47 9.63
CA GLN A 398 -16.60 8.39 8.54
C GLN A 398 -17.47 9.66 8.47
N VAL A 399 -18.04 10.09 9.59
CA VAL A 399 -18.82 11.34 9.68
C VAL A 399 -17.97 12.56 9.31
N LEU A 400 -16.72 12.65 9.77
CA LEU A 400 -15.81 13.74 9.39
C LEU A 400 -15.48 13.71 7.90
N ALA A 401 -15.24 12.54 7.30
CA ALA A 401 -15.01 12.41 5.86
C ALA A 401 -16.26 12.78 5.04
N THR A 402 -17.45 12.35 5.45
CA THR A 402 -18.73 12.76 4.86
C THR A 402 -18.90 14.28 4.94
N GLN A 403 -18.66 14.89 6.11
CA GLN A 403 -18.72 16.35 6.32
C GLN A 403 -17.74 17.11 5.43
N PHE A 404 -16.49 16.65 5.34
CA PHE A 404 -15.42 17.28 4.54
C PHE A 404 -15.89 17.55 3.11
N PHE A 405 -16.53 16.56 2.48
CA PHE A 405 -17.05 16.68 1.11
C PHE A 405 -18.49 17.21 1.04
N SER A 406 -19.21 17.30 2.15
CA SER A 406 -20.54 17.93 2.20
C SER A 406 -20.46 19.46 2.22
N THR A 407 -19.44 20.02 2.88
CA THR A 407 -19.19 21.46 2.90
C THR A 407 -18.67 21.97 1.55
N PRO A 408 -18.94 23.23 1.18
CA PRO A 408 -18.37 23.83 -0.02
C PRO A 408 -16.87 24.07 0.18
N MET A 409 -16.06 23.05 -0.11
CA MET A 409 -14.61 22.99 0.03
C MET A 409 -13.91 24.36 -0.17
N PRO A 410 -13.21 24.91 0.83
CA PRO A 410 -12.22 25.97 0.61
C PRO A 410 -11.08 25.46 -0.30
N GLU A 411 -10.17 26.35 -0.66
CA GLU A 411 -9.06 26.08 -1.59
C GLU A 411 -7.96 25.22 -0.95
N TYR A 412 -8.29 23.95 -0.69
CA TYR A 412 -7.34 22.93 -0.28
C TYR A 412 -6.29 22.70 -1.35
N THR A 413 -5.03 22.57 -0.92
CA THR A 413 -3.95 22.15 -1.83
C THR A 413 -4.24 20.73 -2.37
N PRO A 414 -3.80 20.39 -3.60
CA PRO A 414 -3.95 19.03 -4.13
C PRO A 414 -3.41 17.94 -3.21
N ILE A 415 -2.39 18.24 -2.40
CA ILE A 415 -1.79 17.31 -1.44
C ILE A 415 -2.77 16.95 -0.32
N VAL A 416 -3.54 17.93 0.16
CA VAL A 416 -4.61 17.70 1.16
C VAL A 416 -5.72 16.85 0.55
N LEU A 417 -6.21 17.16 -0.66
CA LEU A 417 -7.22 16.32 -1.31
C LEU A 417 -6.71 14.89 -1.53
N ASN A 418 -5.45 14.72 -1.95
CA ASN A 418 -4.89 13.40 -2.17
C ASN A 418 -4.91 12.56 -0.88
N SER A 419 -4.51 13.18 0.25
CA SER A 419 -4.51 12.56 1.58
C SER A 419 -5.93 12.20 2.05
N LEU A 420 -6.92 13.04 1.76
CA LEU A 420 -8.34 12.77 2.04
C LEU A 420 -8.91 11.66 1.16
N LEU A 421 -8.56 11.63 -0.13
CA LEU A 421 -8.98 10.57 -1.04
C LEU A 421 -8.37 9.22 -0.65
N ARG A 422 -7.14 9.19 -0.14
CA ARG A 422 -6.53 7.99 0.47
C ARG A 422 -7.30 7.55 1.73
N LEU A 423 -7.63 8.48 2.63
CA LEU A 423 -8.44 8.21 3.81
C LEU A 423 -9.81 7.63 3.42
N VAL A 424 -10.50 8.21 2.44
CA VAL A 424 -11.78 7.68 1.91
C VAL A 424 -11.59 6.29 1.27
N VAL A 425 -10.51 6.03 0.52
CA VAL A 425 -10.21 4.69 -0.01
C VAL A 425 -10.04 3.65 1.11
N VAL A 426 -9.46 4.02 2.26
CA VAL A 426 -9.37 3.12 3.43
C VAL A 426 -10.73 2.94 4.11
N LEU A 427 -11.47 4.03 4.36
CA LEU A 427 -12.77 3.99 5.04
C LEU A 427 -13.85 3.25 4.22
N THR A 428 -13.83 3.37 2.89
CA THR A 428 -14.76 2.67 1.97
C THR A 428 -14.57 1.16 1.88
N ARG A 429 -13.59 0.60 2.60
CA ARG A 429 -13.56 -0.85 2.87
C ARG A 429 -14.73 -1.30 3.76
N SER A 430 -15.33 -0.39 4.53
CA SER A 430 -16.66 -0.63 5.10
C SER A 430 -17.73 -0.33 4.05
N SER A 431 -18.56 -1.33 3.73
CA SER A 431 -19.70 -1.17 2.83
C SER A 431 -20.74 -0.19 3.36
N GLU A 432 -20.92 -0.08 4.68
CA GLU A 432 -21.86 0.85 5.31
C GLU A 432 -21.49 2.31 4.98
N PHE A 433 -20.23 2.68 5.20
CA PHE A 433 -19.72 4.00 4.81
C PHE A 433 -19.65 4.18 3.30
N ALA A 434 -19.32 3.13 2.55
CA ALA A 434 -19.28 3.19 1.09
C ALA A 434 -20.67 3.40 0.48
N VAL A 435 -21.76 3.06 1.16
CA VAL A 435 -23.12 3.48 0.80
C VAL A 435 -23.39 4.92 1.27
N GLU A 436 -23.14 5.24 2.55
CA GLU A 436 -23.40 6.57 3.13
C GLU A 436 -22.73 7.70 2.33
N PHE A 437 -21.44 7.56 2.02
CA PHE A 437 -20.61 8.53 1.29
C PHE A 437 -21.13 8.83 -0.14
N MET A 438 -21.98 7.95 -0.66
CA MET A 438 -22.53 8.03 -2.01
C MET A 438 -23.95 8.60 -1.98
N GLU A 439 -24.76 8.19 -1.00
CA GLU A 439 -26.11 8.72 -0.79
C GLU A 439 -26.11 10.15 -0.22
N SER A 440 -25.09 10.53 0.55
CA SER A 440 -24.87 11.90 1.01
C SER A 440 -24.53 12.89 -0.11
N GLY A 441 -24.13 12.38 -1.29
CA GLY A 441 -23.53 13.17 -2.37
C GLY A 441 -22.07 13.55 -2.14
N SER A 442 -21.41 13.07 -1.07
CA SER A 442 -19.99 13.35 -0.80
C SER A 442 -19.07 12.91 -1.95
N LEU A 443 -19.32 11.77 -2.61
CA LEU A 443 -18.63 11.42 -3.86
C LEU A 443 -18.79 12.51 -4.93
N ALA A 444 -20.02 12.98 -5.18
CA ALA A 444 -20.28 13.93 -6.26
C ALA A 444 -19.53 15.25 -6.02
N ASN A 445 -19.40 15.66 -4.76
CA ASN A 445 -18.62 16.83 -4.36
C ASN A 445 -17.11 16.57 -4.39
N ALA A 446 -16.62 15.37 -4.03
CA ALA A 446 -15.22 14.98 -4.22
C ALA A 446 -14.81 15.04 -5.70
N VAL A 447 -15.66 14.50 -6.58
CA VAL A 447 -15.51 14.55 -8.04
C VAL A 447 -15.49 16.00 -8.54
N ARG A 448 -16.44 16.84 -8.10
CA ARG A 448 -16.46 18.28 -8.42
C ARG A 448 -15.28 19.06 -7.84
N THR A 449 -14.63 18.58 -6.78
CA THR A 449 -13.45 19.24 -6.20
C THR A 449 -12.21 19.02 -7.06
N MET A 450 -12.05 17.84 -7.69
CA MET A 450 -10.99 17.64 -8.68
C MET A 450 -11.11 18.56 -9.91
N ARG A 451 -12.31 19.10 -10.20
CA ARG A 451 -12.49 20.18 -11.21
C ARG A 451 -11.85 21.51 -10.77
N ARG A 452 -11.68 21.75 -9.47
CA ARG A 452 -11.08 22.97 -8.90
C ARG A 452 -9.57 22.89 -8.73
N LEU A 453 -9.00 21.68 -8.60
CA LEU A 453 -7.56 21.49 -8.31
C LEU A 453 -6.61 21.76 -9.49
N THR A 454 -7.12 21.81 -10.71
CA THR A 454 -6.36 22.24 -11.89
C THR A 454 -5.87 23.69 -11.67
N PRO A 455 -4.56 23.95 -11.52
CA PRO A 455 -4.10 25.22 -10.95
C PRO A 455 -4.43 26.43 -11.82
N THR A 456 -5.16 27.40 -11.27
CA THR A 456 -5.42 28.71 -11.87
C THR A 456 -4.15 29.44 -12.26
N ASP A 457 -3.08 29.20 -11.51
CA ASP A 457 -1.80 29.90 -11.60
C ASP A 457 -0.86 29.28 -12.66
N THR A 458 -1.34 28.35 -13.49
CA THR A 458 -0.61 28.03 -14.73
C THR A 458 -0.48 29.30 -15.58
N PRO A 459 0.72 29.60 -16.13
CA PRO A 459 0.88 30.74 -17.04
C PRO A 459 -0.13 30.57 -18.17
N SER A 460 -0.95 31.61 -18.39
CA SER A 460 -2.18 31.47 -19.18
C SER A 460 -1.88 30.86 -20.56
N ILE A 461 -2.83 30.14 -21.17
CA ILE A 461 -2.64 29.60 -22.54
C ILE A 461 -2.19 30.72 -23.51
N SER A 462 -2.61 31.97 -23.26
CA SER A 462 -2.17 33.15 -24.01
C SER A 462 -0.66 33.45 -23.90
N GLU A 463 -0.01 33.12 -22.79
CA GLU A 463 1.44 33.27 -22.58
C GLU A 463 2.21 32.10 -23.19
N VAL A 464 1.67 30.89 -23.06
CA VAL A 464 2.23 29.70 -23.73
C VAL A 464 2.21 29.91 -25.24
N SER A 465 1.10 30.37 -25.83
CA SER A 465 1.00 30.65 -27.27
C SER A 465 1.80 31.87 -27.75
N LYS A 466 2.12 32.83 -26.87
CA LYS A 466 3.05 33.93 -27.19
C LYS A 466 4.50 33.45 -27.30
N LYS A 467 4.90 32.44 -26.53
CA LYS A 467 6.24 31.82 -26.61
C LYS A 467 6.31 30.77 -27.73
N GLU A 468 5.32 29.88 -27.80
CA GLU A 468 5.27 28.76 -28.75
C GLU A 468 4.61 29.14 -30.08
N LYS A 469 5.42 29.63 -31.03
CA LYS A 469 4.98 30.01 -32.38
C LYS A 469 4.60 28.82 -33.27
N THR A 470 4.88 27.58 -32.87
CA THR A 470 4.58 26.38 -33.67
C THR A 470 3.41 25.60 -33.06
N PRO A 471 2.45 25.08 -33.85
CA PRO A 471 1.35 24.27 -33.30
C PRO A 471 1.83 23.01 -32.56
N LEU A 472 2.94 22.40 -33.02
CA LEU A 472 3.51 21.22 -32.39
C LEU A 472 4.23 21.55 -31.07
N GLY A 473 4.97 22.65 -31.02
CA GLY A 473 5.60 23.16 -29.79
C GLY A 473 4.57 23.60 -28.76
N PHE A 474 3.51 24.29 -29.18
CA PHE A 474 2.36 24.64 -28.33
C PHE A 474 1.70 23.39 -27.70
N VAL A 475 1.46 22.34 -28.50
CA VAL A 475 0.99 21.04 -27.99
C VAL A 475 2.01 20.41 -27.04
N ASN A 476 3.31 20.45 -27.35
CA ASN A 476 4.37 19.91 -26.49
C ASN A 476 4.51 20.68 -25.16
N ALA A 477 4.31 22.00 -25.15
CA ALA A 477 4.35 22.84 -23.95
C ALA A 477 3.13 22.59 -23.05
N ILE A 478 1.93 22.44 -23.63
CA ILE A 478 0.75 21.97 -22.90
C ILE A 478 1.02 20.55 -22.34
N MET A 479 1.61 19.66 -23.14
CA MET A 479 1.96 18.29 -22.74
C MET A 479 3.17 18.19 -21.77
N SER A 480 3.90 19.27 -21.51
CA SER A 480 5.05 19.29 -20.58
C SER A 480 4.68 19.93 -19.24
N VAL A 481 4.05 21.11 -19.24
CA VAL A 481 3.48 21.74 -18.03
C VAL A 481 2.51 20.80 -17.34
N THR A 482 1.76 20.02 -18.12
CA THR A 482 0.84 19.03 -17.57
C THR A 482 1.49 17.72 -17.11
N LYS A 483 2.81 17.49 -17.11
CA LYS A 483 3.37 16.18 -16.66
C LYS A 483 3.18 15.92 -15.17
N GLU A 484 3.73 16.77 -14.32
CA GLU A 484 3.58 16.67 -12.86
C GLU A 484 2.12 16.86 -12.43
N GLN A 485 1.38 17.75 -13.11
CA GLN A 485 -0.06 17.92 -12.90
C GLN A 485 -0.84 16.66 -13.29
N GLN A 486 -0.53 16.03 -14.43
CA GLN A 486 -1.09 14.73 -14.80
C GLN A 486 -0.65 13.64 -13.84
N LYS A 487 0.52 13.70 -13.20
CA LYS A 487 0.93 12.71 -12.20
C LYS A 487 0.05 12.80 -10.94
N GLY A 488 -0.16 14.01 -10.42
CA GLY A 488 -1.10 14.28 -9.32
C GLY A 488 -2.53 13.88 -9.68
N LEU A 489 -3.04 14.40 -10.79
CA LEU A 489 -4.37 14.07 -11.31
C LEU A 489 -4.53 12.56 -11.57
N ARG A 490 -3.56 11.86 -12.18
CA ARG A 490 -3.64 10.40 -12.36
C ARG A 490 -3.76 9.67 -11.03
N GLN A 491 -3.05 10.12 -9.99
CA GLN A 491 -3.15 9.54 -8.65
C GLN A 491 -4.53 9.81 -8.03
N GLU A 492 -5.02 11.05 -8.06
CA GLU A 492 -6.36 11.43 -7.56
C GLU A 492 -7.49 10.68 -8.28
N ARG A 493 -7.42 10.61 -9.61
CA ARG A 493 -8.35 9.85 -10.46
C ARG A 493 -8.31 8.35 -10.13
N THR A 494 -7.12 7.80 -9.89
CA THR A 494 -6.95 6.39 -9.49
C THR A 494 -7.58 6.14 -8.12
N LEU A 495 -7.40 7.04 -7.16
CA LEU A 495 -8.03 6.95 -5.83
C LEU A 495 -9.56 7.00 -5.94
N VAL A 496 -10.13 7.92 -6.72
CA VAL A 496 -11.60 7.97 -6.93
C VAL A 496 -12.10 6.74 -7.66
N VAL A 497 -11.37 6.18 -8.63
CA VAL A 497 -11.72 4.88 -9.23
C VAL A 497 -11.70 3.74 -8.18
N HIS A 498 -10.79 3.75 -7.21
CA HIS A 498 -10.82 2.79 -6.10
C HIS A 498 -12.04 3.00 -5.19
N VAL A 499 -12.40 4.25 -4.85
CA VAL A 499 -13.63 4.58 -4.10
C VAL A 499 -14.88 4.06 -4.80
N LEU A 500 -15.03 4.29 -6.11
CA LEU A 500 -16.15 3.77 -6.91
C LEU A 500 -16.22 2.25 -6.86
N ARG A 501 -15.07 1.59 -7.08
CA ARG A 501 -14.96 0.12 -7.06
C ARG A 501 -15.23 -0.46 -5.67
N HIS A 502 -14.87 0.23 -4.58
CA HIS A 502 -15.22 -0.17 -3.21
C HIS A 502 -16.73 -0.08 -2.94
N ALA A 503 -17.36 1.00 -3.39
CA ALA A 503 -18.80 1.20 -3.19
C ALA A 503 -19.68 0.23 -4.00
N ILE A 504 -19.24 -0.18 -5.19
CA ILE A 504 -20.05 -1.05 -6.08
C ILE A 504 -19.73 -2.53 -5.89
N GLU A 505 -18.44 -2.89 -5.80
CA GLU A 505 -18.03 -4.30 -5.78
C GLU A 505 -18.03 -4.84 -4.35
N GLY A 506 -19.19 -5.23 -3.85
CA GLY A 506 -19.32 -5.95 -2.58
C GLY A 506 -18.42 -7.18 -2.51
N ARG A 507 -18.07 -7.62 -1.28
CA ARG A 507 -17.05 -8.67 -1.02
C ARG A 507 -17.13 -9.91 -1.95
N PRO A 508 -18.32 -10.44 -2.31
CA PRO A 508 -18.42 -11.57 -3.23
C PRO A 508 -18.14 -11.23 -4.72
N VAL A 509 -18.48 -10.01 -5.19
CA VAL A 509 -18.09 -9.49 -6.52
C VAL A 509 -16.57 -9.47 -6.61
N LEU A 510 -15.94 -8.88 -5.59
CA LEU A 510 -14.50 -8.71 -5.51
C LEU A 510 -13.79 -10.07 -5.44
N ARG A 511 -14.38 -11.08 -4.77
CA ARG A 511 -13.88 -12.47 -4.76
C ARG A 511 -13.79 -13.04 -6.16
N LEU A 512 -14.87 -12.98 -6.96
CA LEU A 512 -14.87 -13.46 -8.34
C LEU A 512 -13.83 -12.72 -9.20
N LEU A 513 -13.76 -11.39 -9.08
CA LEU A 513 -12.80 -10.60 -9.85
C LEU A 513 -11.34 -10.93 -9.48
N MET A 514 -11.05 -11.17 -8.20
CA MET A 514 -9.76 -11.68 -7.76
C MET A 514 -9.47 -13.09 -8.30
N GLU A 515 -10.43 -14.03 -8.20
CA GLU A 515 -10.22 -15.40 -8.69
C GLU A 515 -9.97 -15.45 -10.21
N ASN A 516 -10.75 -14.69 -10.99
CA ASN A 516 -10.55 -14.54 -12.44
C ASN A 516 -9.19 -13.88 -12.78
N LEU A 517 -8.78 -12.85 -12.03
CA LEU A 517 -7.51 -12.16 -12.23
C LEU A 517 -6.32 -13.09 -11.96
N VAL A 518 -6.35 -13.81 -10.83
CA VAL A 518 -5.26 -14.72 -10.45
C VAL A 518 -5.22 -15.90 -11.43
N GLN A 519 -6.36 -16.46 -11.83
CA GLN A 519 -6.43 -17.47 -12.90
C GLN A 519 -5.80 -16.95 -14.21
N GLY A 520 -6.26 -15.80 -14.71
CA GLY A 520 -5.76 -15.20 -15.95
C GLY A 520 -4.28 -14.82 -15.91
N TRP A 521 -3.73 -14.55 -14.73
CA TRP A 521 -2.30 -14.34 -14.53
C TRP A 521 -1.49 -15.60 -14.85
N PHE A 522 -1.92 -16.76 -14.35
CA PHE A 522 -1.22 -18.04 -14.58
C PHE A 522 -1.57 -18.73 -15.91
N GLU A 523 -2.74 -18.45 -16.49
CA GLU A 523 -3.09 -18.87 -17.85
C GLU A 523 -2.31 -18.08 -18.92
N SER A 524 -1.82 -16.88 -18.59
CA SER A 524 -0.96 -16.11 -19.49
C SER A 524 0.40 -16.79 -19.66
N PRO A 525 0.81 -17.16 -20.90
CA PRO A 525 2.08 -17.86 -21.14
C PRO A 525 3.32 -17.03 -20.78
N GLN A 526 3.15 -15.72 -20.54
CA GLN A 526 4.21 -14.80 -20.08
C GLN A 526 4.62 -15.02 -18.62
N PHE A 527 3.78 -15.69 -17.81
CA PHE A 527 3.98 -15.85 -16.35
C PHE A 527 4.00 -17.32 -15.89
N SER A 528 4.39 -18.24 -16.78
CA SER A 528 4.48 -19.69 -16.54
C SER A 528 5.35 -20.10 -15.34
N SER A 529 6.20 -19.20 -14.82
CA SER A 529 6.82 -19.31 -13.50
C SER A 529 6.90 -17.93 -12.84
N SER A 530 5.78 -17.42 -12.32
CA SER A 530 5.77 -16.10 -11.68
C SER A 530 6.53 -16.08 -10.34
N ASP A 531 7.56 -15.26 -10.27
CA ASP A 531 8.11 -14.75 -9.01
C ASP A 531 6.99 -14.06 -8.20
N VAL A 532 6.97 -14.29 -6.88
CA VAL A 532 5.97 -13.71 -5.97
C VAL A 532 5.95 -12.18 -6.06
N ASN A 533 7.11 -11.51 -6.21
CA ASN A 533 7.14 -10.05 -6.29
C ASN A 533 6.49 -9.55 -7.58
N THR A 534 6.76 -10.21 -8.72
CA THR A 534 6.13 -9.93 -10.01
C THR A 534 4.63 -10.19 -10.00
N TYR A 535 4.18 -11.30 -9.40
CA TYR A 535 2.76 -11.61 -9.19
C TYR A 535 2.06 -10.54 -8.32
N VAL A 536 2.59 -10.27 -7.11
CA VAL A 536 1.99 -9.29 -6.18
C VAL A 536 1.97 -7.88 -6.77
N ARG A 537 2.99 -7.48 -7.55
CA ARG A 537 2.98 -6.19 -8.27
C ARG A 537 1.92 -6.15 -9.39
N GLY A 538 1.72 -7.25 -10.10
CA GLY A 538 0.70 -7.38 -11.14
C GLY A 538 -0.74 -7.33 -10.60
N THR A 539 -0.96 -7.92 -9.42
CA THR A 539 -2.29 -8.02 -8.78
C THR A 539 -2.54 -6.95 -7.71
N MET A 540 -1.57 -6.07 -7.43
CA MET A 540 -1.59 -5.10 -6.31
C MET A 540 -2.87 -4.25 -6.24
N ALA A 541 -3.40 -3.84 -7.40
CA ALA A 541 -4.62 -3.03 -7.49
C ALA A 541 -5.90 -3.74 -6.96
N TYR A 542 -5.86 -5.06 -6.78
CA TYR A 542 -6.91 -5.84 -6.15
C TYR A 542 -6.55 -6.17 -4.69
N GLY A 543 -5.30 -6.55 -4.43
CA GLY A 543 -4.80 -6.78 -3.07
C GLY A 543 -4.90 -5.55 -2.14
N LEU A 544 -4.82 -4.33 -2.68
CA LEU A 544 -5.05 -3.09 -1.93
C LEU A 544 -6.51 -2.84 -1.56
N ARG A 545 -7.47 -3.55 -2.16
CA ARG A 545 -8.90 -3.30 -1.95
C ARG A 545 -9.41 -4.07 -0.74
N ASP A 546 -9.30 -5.38 -0.81
CA ASP A 546 -9.54 -6.29 0.31
C ASP A 546 -8.32 -7.23 0.49
N PRO A 547 -7.35 -6.84 1.34
CA PRO A 547 -6.12 -7.61 1.54
C PRO A 547 -6.36 -9.01 2.11
N GLU A 548 -7.36 -9.18 2.98
CA GLU A 548 -7.70 -10.46 3.60
C GLU A 548 -8.27 -11.41 2.54
N LEU A 549 -9.25 -10.94 1.75
CA LEU A 549 -9.85 -11.70 0.67
C LEU A 549 -8.84 -12.02 -0.44
N PHE A 550 -7.95 -11.09 -0.79
CA PHE A 550 -6.90 -11.35 -1.77
C PHE A 550 -5.91 -12.42 -1.29
N THR A 551 -5.50 -12.35 -0.02
CA THR A 551 -4.62 -13.35 0.61
C THR A 551 -5.31 -14.71 0.64
N ARG A 552 -6.59 -14.75 1.00
CA ARG A 552 -7.41 -15.96 1.00
C ARG A 552 -7.60 -16.55 -0.40
N VAL A 553 -7.98 -15.75 -1.39
CA VAL A 553 -8.10 -16.19 -2.80
C VAL A 553 -6.76 -16.71 -3.31
N THR A 554 -5.65 -16.05 -2.98
CA THR A 554 -4.31 -16.53 -3.34
C THR A 554 -3.98 -17.87 -2.65
N ALA A 555 -4.36 -18.09 -1.39
CA ALA A 555 -4.13 -19.35 -0.68
C ALA A 555 -5.10 -20.49 -1.11
N ASP A 556 -6.34 -20.15 -1.43
CA ASP A 556 -7.37 -21.07 -1.96
C ASP A 556 -7.00 -21.57 -3.38
N ARG A 557 -6.33 -20.72 -4.18
CA ARG A 557 -6.10 -20.93 -5.62
C ARG A 557 -4.64 -21.12 -6.04
N CYS A 558 -3.65 -20.80 -5.20
CA CYS A 558 -2.23 -20.96 -5.51
C CYS A 558 -1.52 -21.75 -4.41
N PHE A 559 -0.37 -22.32 -4.74
CA PHE A 559 0.56 -22.89 -3.77
C PHE A 559 1.98 -22.43 -4.06
N MET A 560 2.81 -22.35 -3.03
CA MET A 560 4.25 -22.30 -3.22
C MET A 560 4.77 -23.72 -3.45
N PRO A 561 5.47 -24.01 -4.57
CA PRO A 561 6.23 -25.25 -4.70
C PRO A 561 7.25 -25.35 -3.56
N SER A 562 7.40 -26.54 -2.99
CA SER A 562 8.38 -26.79 -1.93
C SER A 562 9.78 -26.46 -2.41
N TYR A 563 10.54 -25.70 -1.63
CA TYR A 563 11.90 -25.29 -1.98
C TYR A 563 12.79 -26.53 -2.16
N ASN A 564 13.20 -26.83 -3.40
CA ASN A 564 14.16 -27.88 -3.68
C ASN A 564 15.58 -27.32 -3.52
N ASP A 565 16.24 -27.68 -2.42
CA ASP A 565 17.66 -27.36 -2.13
C ASP A 565 18.60 -27.68 -3.30
N GLU A 566 18.32 -28.74 -4.07
CA GLU A 566 19.13 -29.15 -5.22
C GLU A 566 19.15 -28.11 -6.34
N MET A 567 18.04 -27.39 -6.54
CA MET A 567 17.93 -26.41 -7.63
C MET A 567 18.59 -25.06 -7.30
N ARG A 568 18.81 -24.73 -6.01
CA ARG A 568 19.38 -23.45 -5.54
C ARG A 568 18.72 -22.18 -6.09
N VAL A 569 17.48 -22.28 -6.58
CA VAL A 569 16.73 -21.16 -7.17
C VAL A 569 16.27 -20.25 -6.04
N SER A 570 16.98 -19.14 -5.83
CA SER A 570 16.77 -18.26 -4.66
C SER A 570 15.54 -17.34 -4.75
N TRP A 571 14.59 -17.61 -5.65
CA TRP A 571 13.36 -16.81 -5.79
C TRP A 571 12.14 -17.69 -5.54
N MET A 572 11.23 -17.16 -4.72
CA MET A 572 9.97 -17.83 -4.42
C MET A 572 9.10 -17.85 -5.68
N THR A 573 8.65 -19.03 -6.07
CA THR A 573 7.60 -19.23 -7.08
C THR A 573 6.24 -19.31 -6.41
N LEU A 574 5.22 -18.78 -7.09
CA LEU A 574 3.85 -19.27 -6.93
C LEU A 574 3.50 -20.13 -8.13
N ALA A 575 2.75 -21.20 -7.88
CA ALA A 575 2.14 -22.03 -8.89
C ALA A 575 0.62 -21.99 -8.70
N TRP A 576 -0.11 -21.89 -9.81
CA TRP A 576 -1.56 -22.04 -9.80
C TRP A 576 -1.95 -23.44 -9.33
N GLN A 577 -2.87 -23.53 -8.37
CA GLN A 577 -3.52 -24.78 -8.01
C GLN A 577 -4.56 -25.13 -9.08
N SER A 578 -4.05 -25.53 -10.24
CA SER A 578 -4.79 -26.25 -11.28
C SER A 578 -5.76 -27.24 -10.64
N SER A 579 -7.01 -27.25 -11.10
CA SER A 579 -8.01 -28.24 -10.67
C SER A 579 -7.58 -29.68 -11.00
N LYS A 580 -6.64 -29.84 -11.95
CA LYS A 580 -5.84 -31.06 -12.16
C LYS A 580 -4.79 -31.21 -11.04
N LEU A 581 -5.24 -31.57 -9.85
CA LEU A 581 -4.42 -32.11 -8.75
C LEU A 581 -5.22 -33.16 -7.98
N LEU A 582 -5.63 -34.20 -8.71
CA LEU A 582 -4.79 -35.40 -8.76
C LEU A 582 -4.30 -35.53 -10.22
N ASP A 583 -3.09 -36.01 -10.45
CA ASP A 583 -2.75 -36.59 -11.77
C ASP A 583 -3.57 -37.87 -11.94
N GLU A 584 -3.86 -38.29 -13.18
CA GLU A 584 -4.56 -39.56 -13.42
C GLU A 584 -3.81 -40.73 -12.75
N GLU A 585 -2.47 -40.72 -12.74
CA GLU A 585 -1.67 -41.70 -11.97
C GLU A 585 -1.81 -41.64 -10.44
N GLU A 586 -2.21 -40.51 -9.83
CA GLU A 586 -2.51 -40.46 -8.39
C GLU A 586 -3.98 -40.84 -8.10
N VAL A 587 -4.92 -40.61 -9.04
CA VAL A 587 -6.27 -41.22 -8.97
C VAL A 587 -6.15 -42.73 -9.08
N ASP A 588 -5.52 -43.24 -10.14
CA ASP A 588 -5.30 -44.66 -10.42
C ASP A 588 -4.59 -45.36 -9.27
N ARG A 589 -3.65 -44.69 -8.57
CA ARG A 589 -2.96 -45.26 -7.40
C ARG A 589 -3.82 -45.35 -6.13
N PHE A 590 -4.88 -44.57 -6.02
CA PHE A 590 -5.88 -44.71 -4.96
C PHE A 590 -7.02 -45.65 -5.36
N GLU A 591 -7.45 -45.66 -6.62
CA GLU A 591 -8.45 -46.61 -7.14
C GLU A 591 -7.90 -48.05 -7.32
N ALA A 592 -6.57 -48.21 -7.45
CA ALA A 592 -5.90 -49.51 -7.42
C ALA A 592 -5.65 -50.06 -6.00
N LEU A 593 -6.11 -49.39 -4.95
CA LEU A 593 -6.22 -50.01 -3.62
C LEU A 593 -7.42 -50.97 -3.64
N PRO A 594 -7.28 -52.23 -3.18
CA PRO A 594 -8.35 -53.22 -3.32
C PRO A 594 -9.59 -52.83 -2.49
N GLU A 595 -10.74 -52.73 -3.16
CA GLU A 595 -12.02 -52.21 -2.62
C GLU A 595 -12.44 -52.86 -1.28
N GLY A 596 -12.14 -54.16 -1.10
CA GLY A 596 -12.44 -54.91 0.13
C GLY A 596 -11.80 -54.35 1.41
N ALA A 597 -10.76 -53.49 1.30
CA ALA A 597 -10.14 -52.84 2.45
C ALA A 597 -11.04 -51.79 3.15
N LEU A 598 -12.15 -51.38 2.52
CA LEU A 598 -13.15 -50.49 3.12
C LEU A 598 -14.41 -51.23 3.58
N GLU A 599 -14.85 -52.28 2.86
CA GLU A 599 -16.05 -53.05 3.23
C GLU A 599 -15.90 -53.83 4.55
N GLU A 600 -14.69 -54.25 4.91
CA GLU A 600 -14.42 -54.92 6.21
C GLU A 600 -14.63 -53.99 7.43
N ALA A 601 -14.61 -52.66 7.23
CA ALA A 601 -14.84 -51.68 8.30
C ALA A 601 -16.33 -51.40 8.55
N GLU A 602 -17.21 -51.61 7.55
CA GLU A 602 -18.64 -51.26 7.65
C GLU A 602 -19.53 -52.48 8.01
N ASN A 603 -19.08 -53.71 7.72
CA ASN A 603 -19.87 -54.93 7.95
C ASN A 603 -19.91 -55.47 9.41
N GLN A 604 -19.22 -54.86 10.37
CA GLN A 604 -19.21 -55.34 11.77
C GLN A 604 -20.47 -54.89 12.57
N LYS A 605 -21.68 -55.16 12.05
CA LYS A 605 -22.94 -54.77 12.73
C LYS A 605 -24.10 -55.73 12.49
N THR A 606 -24.60 -56.35 13.58
CA THR A 606 -25.81 -57.23 13.70
C THR A 606 -25.66 -58.62 13.05
N GLU A 607 -25.82 -59.77 13.73
CA GLU A 607 -27.03 -60.29 14.43
C GLU A 607 -26.73 -61.35 15.54
N PRO A 608 -27.74 -61.84 16.32
CA PRO A 608 -27.51 -62.71 17.51
C PRO A 608 -28.30 -64.04 17.58
N GLN A 609 -27.66 -65.13 18.04
CA GLN A 609 -28.25 -66.40 18.56
C GLN A 609 -27.20 -67.12 19.43
N GLN A 610 -27.45 -68.00 20.41
CA GLN A 610 -28.52 -68.41 21.33
C GLN A 610 -28.01 -69.72 22.02
N THR A 611 -28.54 -70.09 23.21
CA THR A 611 -28.20 -71.31 24.01
C THR A 611 -26.79 -71.34 24.65
N GLY A 612 -26.55 -71.99 25.81
CA GLY A 612 -27.43 -72.74 26.73
C GLY A 612 -26.77 -73.04 28.10
N ASP A 613 -27.51 -73.62 29.06
CA ASP A 613 -27.16 -73.69 30.50
C ASP A 613 -26.12 -74.76 30.94
N GLN A 614 -25.30 -74.43 31.96
CA GLN A 614 -24.99 -75.18 33.22
C GLN A 614 -23.66 -74.68 33.88
N GLN A 615 -23.61 -74.32 35.18
CA GLN A 615 -23.34 -75.16 36.38
C GLN A 615 -21.93 -75.83 36.39
N THR A 616 -21.06 -75.76 37.43
CA THR A 616 -21.17 -75.27 38.83
C THR A 616 -19.80 -74.98 39.49
N GLU A 617 -19.79 -74.27 40.64
CA GLU A 617 -18.82 -74.30 41.77
C GLU A 617 -17.36 -73.75 41.69
N SER A 618 -17.13 -72.69 42.49
CA SER A 618 -16.09 -72.58 43.54
C SER A 618 -14.58 -72.74 43.21
N GLN A 619 -13.80 -71.65 43.26
CA GLN A 619 -12.96 -71.33 44.45
C GLN A 619 -12.25 -69.94 44.42
N LYS A 620 -11.75 -69.55 45.59
CA LYS A 620 -11.21 -68.24 46.03
C LYS A 620 -9.69 -68.17 45.90
N THR A 621 -9.14 -67.10 45.29
CA THR A 621 -7.79 -66.56 45.62
C THR A 621 -7.63 -65.07 45.25
N GLU A 622 -6.53 -64.46 45.66
CA GLU A 622 -6.30 -63.00 45.66
C GLU A 622 -5.55 -62.47 44.42
N GLY A 623 -5.97 -61.29 43.94
CA GLY A 623 -5.10 -60.14 43.70
C GLY A 623 -4.07 -60.17 42.56
N GLN A 624 -4.37 -59.47 41.46
CA GLN A 624 -3.34 -58.82 40.64
C GLN A 624 -3.86 -57.53 40.00
N LYS A 625 -2.97 -56.58 39.72
CA LYS A 625 -3.26 -55.40 38.89
C LYS A 625 -3.36 -55.83 37.42
N THR A 626 -4.35 -55.30 36.71
CA THR A 626 -4.26 -55.08 35.26
C THR A 626 -4.33 -53.58 34.98
N GLU A 627 -3.59 -53.16 33.97
CA GLU A 627 -3.38 -51.77 33.60
C GLU A 627 -4.37 -51.37 32.50
N GLY A 628 -4.83 -50.12 32.50
CA GLY A 628 -5.96 -49.70 31.65
C GLY A 628 -5.62 -49.73 30.16
N GLN A 629 -6.14 -50.73 29.45
CA GLN A 629 -5.99 -50.89 28.00
C GLN A 629 -6.80 -49.79 27.27
N LYS A 630 -6.15 -48.63 27.09
CA LYS A 630 -6.71 -47.46 26.43
C LYS A 630 -6.86 -47.75 24.93
N THR A 631 -8.07 -47.63 24.40
CA THR A 631 -8.38 -47.98 23.01
C THR A 631 -7.68 -47.04 22.03
N GLU A 632 -6.62 -47.51 21.38
CA GLU A 632 -5.97 -46.81 20.27
C GLU A 632 -6.76 -47.00 18.96
N GLU A 633 -7.97 -46.45 18.90
CA GLU A 633 -8.66 -46.26 17.61
C GLU A 633 -7.86 -45.27 16.76
N THR A 634 -7.16 -45.82 15.78
CA THR A 634 -6.00 -45.20 15.13
C THR A 634 -6.23 -43.78 14.56
N GLU A 635 -5.36 -42.83 14.93
CA GLU A 635 -5.30 -41.50 14.30
C GLU A 635 -5.15 -41.56 12.76
N VAL A 636 -4.58 -42.66 12.25
CA VAL A 636 -4.41 -42.91 10.81
C VAL A 636 -5.78 -42.94 10.10
N SER A 637 -6.78 -43.59 10.69
CA SER A 637 -8.15 -43.61 10.15
C SER A 637 -8.76 -42.20 10.10
N LYS A 638 -8.49 -41.37 11.12
CA LYS A 638 -8.94 -39.98 11.16
C LYS A 638 -8.32 -39.13 10.04
N ALA A 639 -7.01 -39.16 9.87
CA ALA A 639 -6.31 -38.38 8.84
C ALA A 639 -6.73 -38.78 7.40
N SER A 640 -6.94 -40.07 7.14
CA SER A 640 -7.46 -40.54 5.85
C SER A 640 -8.91 -40.10 5.62
N ARG A 641 -9.75 -40.09 6.67
CA ARG A 641 -11.14 -39.62 6.59
C ARG A 641 -11.22 -38.12 6.33
N GLU A 642 -10.41 -37.31 7.02
CA GLU A 642 -10.31 -35.86 6.82
C GLU A 642 -9.86 -35.51 5.38
N PHE A 643 -8.94 -36.30 4.80
CA PHE A 643 -8.51 -36.12 3.40
C PHE A 643 -9.59 -36.52 2.39
N LEU A 644 -10.32 -37.62 2.62
CA LEU A 644 -11.44 -38.03 1.76
C LEU A 644 -12.60 -37.03 1.85
N GLU A 645 -12.95 -36.55 3.04
CA GLU A 645 -13.97 -35.51 3.25
C GLU A 645 -13.57 -34.21 2.53
N TYR A 646 -12.29 -33.82 2.56
CA TYR A 646 -11.78 -32.69 1.78
C TYR A 646 -11.91 -32.91 0.26
N LEU A 647 -11.59 -34.11 -0.26
CA LEU A 647 -11.75 -34.43 -1.68
C LEU A 647 -13.22 -34.47 -2.12
N GLU A 648 -14.11 -35.02 -1.30
CA GLU A 648 -15.55 -35.07 -1.59
C GLU A 648 -16.17 -33.68 -1.54
N LYS A 649 -15.84 -32.88 -0.52
CA LYS A 649 -16.21 -31.46 -0.42
C LYS A 649 -15.74 -30.67 -1.65
N LYS A 650 -14.53 -30.95 -2.16
CA LYS A 650 -14.00 -30.34 -3.39
C LYS A 650 -14.71 -30.83 -4.66
N LYS A 651 -15.14 -32.10 -4.73
CA LYS A 651 -16.03 -32.61 -5.80
C LYS A 651 -17.44 -31.98 -5.75
N GLN A 652 -17.87 -31.48 -4.60
CA GLN A 652 -19.15 -30.78 -4.42
C GLN A 652 -19.06 -29.25 -4.62
N GLU A 653 -17.88 -28.68 -4.88
CA GLU A 653 -17.77 -27.27 -5.30
C GLU A 653 -18.45 -27.09 -6.67
N LYS A 654 -19.63 -26.45 -6.69
CA LYS A 654 -20.40 -26.21 -7.90
C LYS A 654 -19.53 -25.56 -9.00
N PRO A 655 -19.73 -25.91 -10.29
CA PRO A 655 -19.21 -25.11 -11.39
C PRO A 655 -19.73 -23.67 -11.25
N PHE A 656 -18.85 -22.69 -11.52
CA PHE A 656 -19.01 -21.31 -11.05
C PHE A 656 -20.38 -20.72 -11.41
N GLU A 657 -21.24 -20.56 -10.39
CA GLU A 657 -22.59 -20.03 -10.56
C GLU A 657 -22.47 -18.54 -10.92
N PRO A 658 -23.02 -18.08 -12.07
CA PRO A 658 -22.69 -16.78 -12.63
C PRO A 658 -23.11 -15.67 -11.65
N TYR A 659 -22.13 -14.92 -11.15
CA TYR A 659 -22.34 -14.04 -10.02
C TYR A 659 -23.36 -12.94 -10.33
N VAL A 660 -24.39 -12.87 -9.49
CA VAL A 660 -25.44 -11.86 -9.54
C VAL A 660 -25.09 -10.78 -8.53
N LEU A 661 -24.95 -9.52 -8.96
CA LEU A 661 -24.87 -8.40 -8.02
C LEU A 661 -26.13 -8.38 -7.15
N ASP A 662 -25.94 -8.09 -5.86
CA ASP A 662 -27.03 -7.68 -5.00
C ASP A 662 -27.70 -6.41 -5.55
N ALA A 663 -29.01 -6.31 -5.35
CA ALA A 663 -29.81 -5.23 -5.94
C ALA A 663 -29.42 -3.84 -5.42
N GLU A 664 -28.77 -3.76 -4.26
CA GLU A 664 -28.30 -2.51 -3.65
C GLU A 664 -27.07 -2.00 -4.40
N SER A 665 -26.04 -2.83 -4.61
CA SER A 665 -24.90 -2.52 -5.48
C SER A 665 -25.30 -2.30 -6.94
N GLU A 666 -26.29 -3.02 -7.49
CA GLU A 666 -26.80 -2.76 -8.84
C GLU A 666 -27.45 -1.36 -8.95
N GLN A 667 -28.30 -1.01 -7.98
CA GLN A 667 -28.93 0.30 -7.91
C GLN A 667 -27.91 1.41 -7.69
N LEU A 668 -26.91 1.19 -6.84
CA LEU A 668 -25.83 2.13 -6.56
C LEU A 668 -24.96 2.38 -7.80
N ALA A 669 -24.58 1.33 -8.53
CA ALA A 669 -23.88 1.46 -9.82
C ALA A 669 -24.69 2.27 -10.85
N CYS A 670 -26.02 2.11 -10.88
CA CYS A 670 -26.90 2.92 -11.72
C CYS A 670 -26.93 4.40 -11.28
N LYS A 671 -27.11 4.70 -9.98
CA LYS A 671 -27.06 6.07 -9.41
C LYS A 671 -25.74 6.79 -9.79
N ILE A 672 -24.62 6.08 -9.73
CA ILE A 672 -23.28 6.59 -10.08
C ILE A 672 -23.18 6.91 -11.58
N ALA A 673 -23.64 5.99 -12.45
CA ALA A 673 -23.61 6.19 -13.89
C ALA A 673 -24.55 7.31 -14.35
N GLU A 674 -25.70 7.47 -13.69
CA GLU A 674 -26.58 8.63 -13.83
C GLU A 674 -25.87 9.93 -13.42
N PHE A 675 -25.26 9.99 -12.22
CA PHE A 675 -24.50 11.17 -11.78
C PHE A 675 -23.40 11.57 -12.79
N PHE A 676 -22.56 10.63 -13.24
CA PHE A 676 -21.51 10.94 -14.21
C PHE A 676 -22.07 11.40 -15.57
N ALA A 677 -23.19 10.82 -16.01
CA ALA A 677 -23.86 11.25 -17.24
C ALA A 677 -24.49 12.65 -17.10
N GLU A 678 -25.18 12.94 -15.99
CA GLU A 678 -25.78 14.26 -15.72
C GLU A 678 -24.71 15.34 -15.54
N GLU A 679 -23.64 15.08 -14.78
CA GLU A 679 -22.49 15.98 -14.64
C GLU A 679 -21.87 16.25 -16.03
N LEU A 680 -21.55 15.22 -16.83
CA LEU A 680 -21.05 15.40 -18.21
C LEU A 680 -21.98 16.22 -19.11
N LEU A 681 -23.28 16.03 -18.99
CA LEU A 681 -24.28 16.77 -19.77
C LEU A 681 -24.42 18.22 -19.27
N SER A 682 -24.24 18.48 -17.97
CA SER A 682 -24.22 19.84 -17.40
C SER A 682 -23.01 20.66 -17.85
N LEU A 683 -21.88 20.00 -18.14
CA LEU A 683 -20.65 20.64 -18.63
C LEU A 683 -20.71 21.02 -20.12
N ARG A 684 -21.74 20.59 -20.88
CA ARG A 684 -21.86 20.91 -22.30
C ARG A 684 -22.12 22.42 -22.48
N PRO A 685 -21.41 23.11 -23.39
CA PRO A 685 -21.68 24.52 -23.66
C PRO A 685 -23.14 24.69 -24.14
N PRO A 686 -23.83 25.77 -23.73
CA PRO A 686 -25.22 26.00 -24.12
C PRO A 686 -25.29 26.10 -25.65
N ILE A 687 -25.96 25.12 -26.28
CA ILE A 687 -26.13 25.08 -27.73
C ILE A 687 -26.75 26.42 -28.15
N PRO A 688 -26.11 27.22 -29.02
CA PRO A 688 -26.67 28.48 -29.46
C PRO A 688 -28.04 28.24 -30.07
N ARG A 689 -29.10 28.65 -29.36
CA ARG A 689 -30.47 28.58 -29.87
C ARG A 689 -30.52 29.52 -31.06
N ALA A 690 -30.40 28.95 -32.26
CA ALA A 690 -30.34 29.69 -33.52
C ALA A 690 -31.43 30.75 -33.52
N ALA A 691 -31.01 32.03 -33.49
CA ALA A 691 -31.87 33.13 -33.09
C ALA A 691 -33.11 33.16 -33.98
N THR A 692 -34.25 32.76 -33.38
CA THR A 692 -35.46 32.43 -34.14
C THR A 692 -35.85 33.67 -34.94
N THR A 693 -35.73 33.60 -36.26
CA THR A 693 -35.70 34.76 -37.16
C THR A 693 -37.12 35.27 -37.43
N ALA A 694 -37.79 35.69 -36.36
CA ALA A 694 -39.22 35.95 -36.26
C ALA A 694 -39.68 37.25 -36.96
N ASP A 695 -38.77 37.98 -37.61
CA ASP A 695 -39.06 39.20 -38.37
C ASP A 695 -38.37 39.20 -39.77
N ILE A 696 -38.28 38.02 -40.41
CA ILE A 696 -38.20 37.99 -41.88
C ILE A 696 -39.63 38.10 -42.41
N GLN A 697 -40.06 39.34 -42.66
CA GLN A 697 -41.36 39.62 -43.26
C GLN A 697 -41.46 38.97 -44.65
N VAL A 698 -42.38 38.03 -44.82
CA VAL A 698 -42.64 37.37 -46.11
C VAL A 698 -43.52 38.28 -46.98
N PRO A 699 -43.04 38.77 -48.13
CA PRO A 699 -43.88 39.51 -49.06
C PRO A 699 -44.91 38.56 -49.69
N GLN A 700 -46.20 38.89 -49.56
CA GLN A 700 -47.27 38.07 -50.13
C GLN A 700 -47.35 38.27 -51.65
N THR A 701 -47.39 37.19 -52.43
CA THR A 701 -48.09 37.16 -53.73
C THR A 701 -48.54 35.72 -54.06
N PRO A 702 -49.71 35.49 -54.71
CA PRO A 702 -50.25 34.14 -54.89
C PRO A 702 -50.42 33.69 -56.36
N THR A 703 -49.96 32.48 -56.71
CA THR A 703 -50.42 31.77 -57.93
C THR A 703 -50.43 30.25 -57.76
N LYS A 704 -51.02 29.52 -58.71
CA LYS A 704 -51.49 28.13 -58.56
C LYS A 704 -50.74 27.10 -59.42
N GLN A 705 -50.75 25.85 -58.97
CA GLN A 705 -50.77 24.61 -59.79
C GLN A 705 -49.46 24.27 -60.60
N PRO A 706 -49.30 23.05 -61.18
CA PRO A 706 -49.09 21.83 -60.38
C PRO A 706 -48.09 20.79 -60.96
N ARG A 707 -47.68 19.82 -60.12
CA ARG A 707 -47.44 18.39 -60.45
C ARG A 707 -46.44 18.03 -61.58
N ALA A 708 -45.25 17.55 -61.21
CA ALA A 708 -44.61 16.34 -61.78
C ALA A 708 -43.36 15.93 -60.97
N ALA A 709 -42.88 14.68 -61.14
CA ALA A 709 -41.81 14.09 -60.34
C ALA A 709 -40.40 14.25 -60.95
N SER A 710 -39.37 14.28 -60.08
CA SER A 710 -38.03 13.78 -60.40
C SER A 710 -37.27 13.31 -59.14
N TYR A 711 -36.85 12.04 -59.12
CA TYR A 711 -35.84 11.52 -58.18
C TYR A 711 -34.45 11.65 -58.82
N ALA A 712 -33.92 12.87 -58.95
CA ALA A 712 -32.61 13.09 -59.60
C ALA A 712 -31.97 14.47 -59.29
N ALA A 713 -31.74 14.82 -58.01
CA ALA A 713 -31.14 16.12 -57.65
C ALA A 713 -30.38 16.13 -56.29
N LEU A 714 -29.41 15.23 -56.09
CA LEU A 714 -28.47 15.28 -54.94
C LEU A 714 -27.00 15.29 -55.40
N SER A 715 -26.68 16.13 -56.39
CA SER A 715 -25.30 16.35 -56.86
C SER A 715 -25.16 17.66 -57.67
N SER A 716 -25.48 18.82 -57.08
CA SER A 716 -24.86 20.12 -57.42
C SER A 716 -25.39 21.25 -56.52
N MET A 717 -24.62 21.61 -55.49
CA MET A 717 -24.52 22.97 -54.93
C MET A 717 -23.18 23.10 -54.20
N ASN A 718 -22.09 23.20 -54.97
CA ASN A 718 -20.74 23.43 -54.46
C ASN A 718 -20.12 24.67 -55.12
N SER A 719 -20.59 25.85 -54.69
CA SER A 719 -20.00 27.17 -55.01
C SER A 719 -20.78 28.26 -54.27
N GLY A 720 -20.13 29.23 -53.62
CA GLY A 720 -20.79 30.53 -53.35
C GLY A 720 -20.37 31.32 -52.12
N SER A 721 -20.11 30.69 -50.97
CA SER A 721 -19.58 31.40 -49.79
C SER A 721 -18.89 30.45 -48.81
N ALA A 722 -17.58 30.29 -48.99
CA ALA A 722 -16.72 29.64 -47.99
C ALA A 722 -16.43 30.59 -46.81
N THR A 723 -17.48 31.12 -46.18
CA THR A 723 -17.38 31.64 -44.82
C THR A 723 -17.17 30.43 -43.91
N GLN A 724 -15.91 29.98 -43.81
CA GLN A 724 -15.51 29.04 -42.79
C GLN A 724 -15.77 29.69 -41.44
N SER A 725 -16.93 29.39 -40.86
CA SER A 725 -17.07 29.42 -39.41
C SER A 725 -16.15 28.33 -38.88
N SER A 726 -14.88 28.70 -38.70
CA SER A 726 -13.98 27.99 -37.81
C SER A 726 -14.66 27.99 -36.45
N MET A 727 -15.29 26.87 -36.07
CA MET A 727 -15.85 26.72 -34.74
C MET A 727 -14.70 26.93 -33.75
N SER A 728 -14.79 28.02 -32.98
CA SER A 728 -13.74 28.48 -32.08
C SER A 728 -13.64 27.54 -30.88
N MET A 729 -13.00 26.39 -31.10
CA MET A 729 -12.69 25.39 -30.06
C MET A 729 -11.70 25.91 -29.00
N THR A 730 -11.21 27.14 -29.15
CA THR A 730 -10.19 27.78 -28.32
C THR A 730 -10.71 28.38 -27.02
N ASP A 731 -12.03 28.48 -26.85
CA ASP A 731 -12.66 29.21 -25.75
C ASP A 731 -13.10 28.27 -24.61
N GLU A 732 -12.99 26.95 -24.78
CA GLU A 732 -13.14 25.99 -23.68
C GLU A 732 -11.82 25.82 -22.93
N SER A 733 -11.84 25.98 -21.61
CA SER A 733 -10.62 25.89 -20.79
C SER A 733 -10.06 24.46 -20.74
N PRO A 734 -8.72 24.29 -20.61
CA PRO A 734 -8.10 22.98 -20.60
C PRO A 734 -8.51 22.18 -19.36
N GLU A 735 -8.79 22.85 -18.23
CA GLU A 735 -9.34 22.22 -17.03
C GLU A 735 -10.69 21.54 -17.31
N LEU A 736 -11.60 22.25 -18.00
CA LEU A 736 -12.93 21.74 -18.34
C LEU A 736 -12.83 20.51 -19.26
N ILE A 737 -11.93 20.54 -20.24
CA ILE A 737 -11.66 19.41 -21.14
C ILE A 737 -11.06 18.24 -20.33
N ALA A 738 -10.07 18.49 -19.48
CA ALA A 738 -9.42 17.47 -18.66
C ALA A 738 -10.38 16.80 -17.66
N TYR A 739 -11.33 17.57 -17.09
CA TYR A 739 -12.39 17.08 -16.20
C TYR A 739 -13.44 16.25 -16.97
N ARG A 740 -13.91 16.71 -18.14
CA ARG A 740 -14.80 15.89 -19.01
C ARG A 740 -14.15 14.56 -19.39
N CYS A 741 -12.88 14.57 -19.78
CA CYS A 741 -12.15 13.35 -20.12
C CYS A 741 -12.02 12.40 -18.91
N PHE A 742 -11.92 12.92 -17.69
CA PHE A 742 -11.95 12.10 -16.48
C PHE A 742 -13.33 11.49 -16.21
N LEU A 743 -14.40 12.28 -16.29
CA LEU A 743 -15.76 11.77 -16.10
C LEU A 743 -16.12 10.72 -17.17
N LEU A 744 -15.68 10.93 -18.42
CA LEU A 744 -15.80 9.94 -19.50
C LEU A 744 -14.99 8.67 -19.22
N GLN A 745 -13.79 8.79 -18.64
CA GLN A 745 -13.00 7.63 -18.22
C GLN A 745 -13.72 6.83 -17.12
N CYS A 746 -14.23 7.51 -16.08
CA CYS A 746 -15.01 6.85 -15.02
C CYS A 746 -16.24 6.16 -15.60
N LEU A 747 -17.01 6.86 -16.45
CA LEU A 747 -18.22 6.30 -17.04
C LEU A 747 -17.94 5.13 -17.99
N ALA A 748 -16.84 5.16 -18.74
CA ALA A 748 -16.41 4.05 -19.57
C ALA A 748 -15.96 2.83 -18.73
N GLU A 749 -15.24 3.05 -17.64
CA GLU A 749 -14.83 1.99 -16.71
C GLU A 749 -16.01 1.38 -15.95
N MET A 750 -16.98 2.22 -15.56
CA MET A 750 -18.28 1.81 -15.03
C MET A 750 -19.05 0.91 -16.00
N ILE A 751 -19.21 1.33 -17.27
CA ILE A 751 -19.95 0.54 -18.27
C ILE A 751 -19.20 -0.75 -18.64
N ALA A 752 -17.87 -0.73 -18.66
CA ALA A 752 -17.05 -1.91 -18.95
C ALA A 752 -17.11 -2.95 -17.82
N SER A 753 -17.17 -2.51 -16.56
CA SER A 753 -17.27 -3.39 -15.38
C SER A 753 -18.72 -3.82 -15.10
N PHE A 754 -19.69 -2.95 -15.39
CA PHE A 754 -21.11 -3.10 -15.05
C PHE A 754 -22.01 -2.75 -16.26
N PRO A 755 -22.12 -3.61 -17.28
CA PRO A 755 -22.79 -3.27 -18.55
C PRO A 755 -24.27 -2.85 -18.42
N PHE A 756 -24.96 -3.27 -17.37
CA PHE A 756 -26.34 -2.88 -17.08
C PHE A 756 -26.48 -1.37 -16.81
N THR A 757 -25.44 -0.70 -16.29
CA THR A 757 -25.43 0.74 -16.00
C THR A 757 -25.63 1.62 -17.25
N LEU A 758 -25.42 1.06 -18.44
CA LEU A 758 -25.72 1.72 -19.71
C LEU A 758 -27.20 2.18 -19.81
N GLN A 759 -28.13 1.48 -19.15
CA GLN A 759 -29.54 1.91 -19.08
C GLN A 759 -29.70 3.23 -18.32
N ALA A 760 -29.00 3.39 -17.19
CA ALA A 760 -29.01 4.59 -16.36
C ALA A 760 -28.49 5.82 -17.16
N VAL A 761 -27.44 5.62 -17.97
CA VAL A 761 -26.93 6.65 -18.89
C VAL A 761 -27.97 7.11 -19.92
N PHE A 762 -28.83 6.22 -20.40
CA PHE A 762 -29.95 6.60 -21.27
C PHE A 762 -31.05 7.36 -20.51
N VAL A 763 -31.30 7.04 -19.23
CA VAL A 763 -32.25 7.79 -18.36
C VAL A 763 -31.76 9.23 -18.16
N ALA A 764 -30.54 9.42 -17.66
CA ALA A 764 -29.90 10.74 -17.49
C ALA A 764 -29.92 11.57 -18.79
N ARG A 765 -29.60 10.95 -19.94
CA ARG A 765 -29.67 11.61 -21.25
C ARG A 765 -31.09 12.07 -21.60
N ASN A 766 -32.11 11.29 -21.26
CA ASN A 766 -33.51 11.65 -21.51
C ASN A 766 -33.97 12.77 -20.56
N HIS A 767 -33.56 12.75 -19.29
CA HIS A 767 -33.81 13.84 -18.34
C HIS A 767 -33.22 15.17 -18.84
N ALA A 768 -31.95 15.18 -19.23
CA ALA A 768 -31.30 16.37 -19.80
C ALA A 768 -31.98 16.86 -21.09
N ALA A 769 -32.44 15.94 -21.96
CA ALA A 769 -33.15 16.30 -23.19
C ALA A 769 -34.57 16.86 -22.93
N ALA A 770 -35.24 16.42 -21.87
CA ALA A 770 -36.49 17.00 -21.40
C ALA A 770 -36.27 18.39 -20.78
N ALA A 771 -35.28 18.54 -19.90
CA ALA A 771 -34.92 19.83 -19.28
C ALA A 771 -34.50 20.89 -20.31
N ALA A 772 -33.82 20.48 -21.40
CA ALA A 772 -33.48 21.37 -22.51
C ALA A 772 -34.68 21.80 -23.38
N GLY A 773 -35.85 21.17 -23.21
CA GLY A 773 -37.05 21.36 -24.04
C GLY A 773 -36.98 20.67 -25.42
N LEU A 774 -36.03 19.75 -25.62
CA LEU A 774 -35.84 19.03 -26.89
C LEU A 774 -36.81 17.86 -27.04
N LEU A 775 -37.14 17.19 -25.92
CA LEU A 775 -38.26 16.28 -25.85
C LEU A 775 -39.54 17.09 -25.64
N SER A 776 -40.28 17.35 -26.72
CA SER A 776 -41.69 17.76 -26.61
C SER A 776 -42.42 16.72 -25.75
N PRO A 777 -43.16 17.12 -24.70
CA PRO A 777 -43.84 16.17 -23.84
C PRO A 777 -44.73 15.29 -24.72
N ARG A 778 -44.54 13.97 -24.65
CA ARG A 778 -45.47 13.04 -25.29
C ARG A 778 -46.84 13.37 -24.72
N LYS A 779 -47.69 13.95 -25.57
CA LYS A 779 -49.14 13.90 -25.34
C LYS A 779 -49.51 12.44 -25.47
N ASP A 780 -49.45 11.73 -24.36
CA ASP A 780 -50.04 10.42 -24.20
C ASP A 780 -51.52 10.60 -24.48
N LYS A 781 -51.87 10.34 -25.74
CA LYS A 781 -53.24 10.42 -26.21
C LYS A 781 -53.95 9.25 -25.58
N ASP A 782 -54.75 9.54 -24.56
CA ASP A 782 -55.70 8.62 -23.94
C ASP A 782 -56.32 7.71 -24.99
N LYS A 783 -55.80 6.49 -25.03
CA LYS A 783 -56.34 5.36 -25.75
C LYS A 783 -56.63 4.28 -24.72
N GLY A 784 -57.56 4.60 -23.83
CA GLY A 784 -58.15 3.60 -22.95
C GLY A 784 -58.75 2.47 -23.80
N LYS A 785 -58.17 1.28 -23.67
CA LYS A 785 -58.72 -0.01 -24.08
C LYS A 785 -57.98 -1.13 -23.35
#